data_AF-A0A353KX92-F1
#
_entry.id   AF-A0A353KX92-F1
#
_cell.length_a   1.000
_cell.length_b   1.000
_cell.length_c   1.000
_cell.angle_alpha   90.00
_cell.angle_beta   90.00
_cell.angle_gamma   90.00
#
_symmetry.space_group_name_H-M   'P 1'
#
loop_
_entity.id
_entity.type
_entity.pdbx_description
1 polymer ?
#
loop_
_entity_poly.entity_id
_entity_poly.type
_entity_poly.pdbx_seq_one_letter_code
_entity_poly.pdbx_strand_id
1 'polypeptide(L)'
;MFIQILLLRADASNYKIDSLENILQNANQKQQISIYNQLSKLYIDKSQDVSVKYARQALVLSRVLGQRVDEGISLRNLGNAYKIKGEKDKALDYLLKSAIILEDADNEMELANSYFSLGIFYVDYSYIDKAERIFKKVAHIYEKNNYQQGIAALYNSRGILQLNVGDFYKALEFFKMSLSINKELNMSDEMASVYNNIGLVYNKIGNYTASVENYEEALKIKQESKDRNQISNILNNIGMVYKQWNNYEKALSYLHNALGIKEELGAKKEAANILLNIGIVHSQIGDKETSMKYFEKALKINDEAGDKLGKAGALNNIGTLYFGQKNYERAISLFQESLQLKEEIGDNAGVAEALNNLGFVYKEVGKFEQAFECYSKSLSISRSLDYKELILELYDSYAQTYAKMNNFELALEFNTKHAALKDSLYNLNIHKQIIEIQAKYQLQNKENTINLLTKNQELDEAEIKRQKMISRFIIVGLLIVVLFSIFLLRLFTQKKKANRILVEQKHEIEEKNEELNQQKEEILAQSEQLSIVNKELEALSIVAQRTNNTVVIASNSGEIEWVNDGWLHLYGYKNLNDFFSLYGNNMLDMSPNKNIRPQVETCLKEKSSLIYRSKVPAKDGKFIWVQSTLTPIVNENNEFYKLVEVGTDITVLKEAEEEIMQRNEEIRVQSEAMAQINQELEKKNSQIIDSINYAKQIQDSLLPSEKTLKRSFADTFIFFKPKDIVSGDFYWFEKVEEKIFIAVIDCTGHGVPGAFMSMIGNTLLNEIVIEHKIHKPSEILDNLNKAVIYSLSRKDIDFSSQNDGMDISLCCIDKKLNKIEFACANQLIYFFEKDKLNLIEGDIYSIGEKLFEKDSFRYQNHEFNLTSDSRIYLFSDGFTDQFGGMNNKKFYETQLRRIIIDNKEKSFNEQLEIITSIFENWKGNNLQIDDITLLGIKV
;
A
#
# COMPACT_ATOMS: atom_id res chain seq x y z
N MET A 1 30.84 -35.59 -6.25
CA MET A 1 29.52 -35.35 -6.89
C MET A 1 28.57 -34.56 -5.98
N PHE A 2 28.35 -34.96 -4.72
CA PHE A 2 27.50 -34.21 -3.75
C PHE A 2 28.04 -32.79 -3.41
N ILE A 3 29.36 -32.61 -3.29
CA ILE A 3 30.01 -31.30 -3.08
C ILE A 3 29.95 -30.39 -4.33
N GLN A 4 29.86 -30.99 -5.51
CA GLN A 4 29.81 -30.26 -6.78
C GLN A 4 28.40 -29.75 -7.10
N ILE A 5 27.37 -30.44 -6.57
CA ILE A 5 25.97 -30.01 -6.62
C ILE A 5 25.68 -28.97 -5.54
N LEU A 6 26.36 -29.02 -4.38
CA LEU A 6 26.30 -27.97 -3.35
C LEU A 6 26.96 -26.66 -3.80
N LEU A 7 28.08 -26.71 -4.55
CA LEU A 7 28.76 -25.51 -5.06
C LEU A 7 28.06 -24.84 -6.25
N LEU A 8 27.17 -25.54 -6.96
CA LEU A 8 26.37 -24.99 -8.07
C LEU A 8 24.97 -24.52 -7.64
N ARG A 9 24.52 -24.84 -6.42
CA ARG A 9 23.19 -24.45 -5.89
C ARG A 9 23.24 -23.55 -4.65
N ALA A 10 24.41 -23.35 -4.03
CA ALA A 10 24.53 -22.51 -2.85
C ALA A 10 24.98 -21.09 -3.20
N ASP A 11 24.20 -20.13 -2.70
CA ASP A 11 24.47 -18.70 -2.69
C ASP A 11 25.95 -18.33 -2.56
N ALA A 12 26.42 -17.50 -3.49
CA ALA A 12 27.72 -16.84 -3.39
C ALA A 12 27.83 -15.91 -2.15
N SER A 13 26.73 -15.62 -1.45
CA SER A 13 26.68 -14.76 -0.27
C SER A 13 27.06 -15.47 1.04
N ASN A 14 27.12 -16.81 1.08
CA ASN A 14 27.28 -17.56 2.34
C ASN A 14 28.71 -18.05 2.65
N TYR A 15 29.68 -17.85 1.76
CA TYR A 15 31.08 -18.17 2.06
C TYR A 15 31.89 -16.91 2.38
N LYS A 16 32.45 -16.86 3.60
CA LYS A 16 33.46 -15.87 3.97
C LYS A 16 34.72 -16.08 3.13
N ILE A 17 35.34 -14.98 2.70
CA ILE A 17 36.58 -14.97 1.91
C ILE A 17 37.64 -15.93 2.51
N ASP A 18 37.87 -15.85 3.83
CA ASP A 18 38.83 -16.70 4.54
C ASP A 18 38.55 -18.20 4.35
N SER A 19 37.28 -18.59 4.23
CA SER A 19 36.89 -19.98 3.98
C SER A 19 37.23 -20.41 2.56
N LEU A 20 37.02 -19.56 1.56
CA LEU A 20 37.35 -19.86 0.17
C LEU A 20 38.85 -19.91 -0.07
N GLU A 21 39.62 -19.01 0.56
CA GLU A 21 41.07 -19.01 0.50
C GLU A 21 41.68 -20.26 1.15
N ASN A 22 41.07 -20.76 2.23
CA ASN A 22 41.48 -22.03 2.86
C ASN A 22 41.16 -23.24 1.97
N ILE A 23 39.95 -23.29 1.39
CA ILE A 23 39.55 -24.37 0.46
C ILE A 23 40.45 -24.39 -0.79
N LEU A 24 40.87 -23.21 -1.28
CA LEU A 24 41.75 -23.06 -2.44
C LEU A 24 43.07 -23.83 -2.30
N GLN A 25 43.65 -23.87 -1.08
CA GLN A 25 44.93 -24.53 -0.83
C GLN A 25 44.90 -26.05 -1.10
N ASN A 26 43.72 -26.66 -0.96
CA ASN A 26 43.52 -28.11 -1.11
C ASN A 26 42.70 -28.49 -2.36
N ALA A 27 42.32 -27.50 -3.18
CA ALA A 27 41.48 -27.70 -4.36
C ALA A 27 42.28 -28.21 -5.57
N ASN A 28 41.68 -29.09 -6.38
CA ASN A 28 42.28 -29.48 -7.66
C ASN A 28 42.18 -28.35 -8.70
N GLN A 29 42.94 -28.43 -9.80
CA GLN A 29 43.05 -27.34 -10.77
C GLN A 29 41.69 -26.90 -11.37
N LYS A 30 40.73 -27.82 -11.56
CA LYS A 30 39.39 -27.44 -12.05
C LYS A 30 38.56 -26.72 -10.98
N GLN A 31 38.64 -27.16 -9.74
CA GLN A 31 38.01 -26.49 -8.59
C GLN A 31 38.63 -25.11 -8.33
N GLN A 32 39.95 -24.98 -8.51
CA GLN A 32 40.67 -23.72 -8.35
C GLN A 32 40.13 -22.63 -9.28
N ILE A 33 39.78 -22.94 -10.53
CA ILE A 33 39.20 -21.95 -11.46
C ILE A 33 37.91 -21.33 -10.88
N SER A 34 36.98 -22.17 -10.42
CA SER A 34 35.72 -21.71 -9.82
C SER A 34 35.96 -20.88 -8.57
N ILE A 35 36.87 -21.32 -7.70
CA ILE A 35 37.19 -20.61 -6.44
C ILE A 35 37.84 -19.26 -6.75
N TYR A 36 38.78 -19.20 -7.71
CA TYR A 36 39.39 -17.94 -8.15
C TYR A 36 38.37 -16.97 -8.75
N ASN A 37 37.43 -17.46 -9.58
CA ASN A 37 36.35 -16.62 -10.10
C ASN A 37 35.42 -16.09 -9.00
N GLN A 38 35.11 -16.90 -7.98
CA GLN A 38 34.32 -16.46 -6.82
C GLN A 38 35.07 -15.44 -5.95
N LEU A 39 36.34 -15.71 -5.62
CA LEU A 39 37.20 -14.79 -4.89
C LEU A 39 37.34 -13.46 -5.63
N SER A 40 37.50 -13.49 -6.95
CA SER A 40 37.52 -12.26 -7.76
C SER A 40 36.25 -11.42 -7.58
N LYS A 41 35.06 -12.04 -7.61
CA LYS A 41 33.79 -11.34 -7.38
C LYS A 41 33.68 -10.78 -5.96
N LEU A 42 34.09 -11.53 -4.95
CA LEU A 42 34.03 -11.09 -3.54
C LEU A 42 35.01 -9.97 -3.19
N TYR A 43 36.16 -9.91 -3.87
CA TYR A 43 37.15 -8.85 -3.67
C TYR A 43 36.88 -7.60 -4.50
N ILE A 44 35.89 -7.59 -5.39
CA ILE A 44 35.69 -6.50 -6.34
C ILE A 44 35.46 -5.14 -5.64
N ASP A 45 34.71 -5.16 -4.52
CA ASP A 45 34.41 -3.95 -3.72
C ASP A 45 35.43 -3.71 -2.60
N LYS A 46 36.27 -4.70 -2.27
CA LYS A 46 37.24 -4.62 -1.17
C LYS A 46 38.65 -4.25 -1.62
N SER A 47 39.10 -4.82 -2.74
CA SER A 47 40.40 -4.57 -3.35
C SER A 47 40.38 -4.99 -4.81
N GLN A 48 40.27 -4.00 -5.70
CA GLN A 48 40.17 -4.25 -7.14
C GLN A 48 41.44 -4.93 -7.69
N ASP A 49 42.62 -4.63 -7.13
CA ASP A 49 43.87 -5.29 -7.52
C ASP A 49 43.89 -6.78 -7.17
N VAL A 50 43.36 -7.15 -6.00
CA VAL A 50 43.22 -8.55 -5.60
C VAL A 50 42.15 -9.24 -6.45
N SER A 51 41.05 -8.55 -6.77
CA SER A 51 40.03 -9.05 -7.69
C SER A 51 40.60 -9.36 -9.08
N VAL A 52 41.39 -8.43 -9.65
CA VAL A 52 42.09 -8.63 -10.94
C VAL A 52 43.07 -9.79 -10.84
N LYS A 53 43.84 -9.90 -9.76
CA LYS A 53 44.80 -10.99 -9.55
C LYS A 53 44.11 -12.35 -9.61
N TYR A 54 43.03 -12.54 -8.86
CA TYR A 54 42.30 -13.81 -8.87
C TYR A 54 41.63 -14.11 -10.22
N ALA A 55 41.04 -13.10 -10.88
CA ALA A 55 40.49 -13.30 -12.22
C ALA A 55 41.55 -13.68 -13.27
N ARG A 56 42.77 -13.11 -13.18
CA ARG A 56 43.90 -13.51 -14.04
C ARG A 56 44.34 -14.94 -13.78
N GLN A 57 44.40 -15.37 -12.53
CA GLN A 57 44.75 -16.75 -12.18
C GLN A 57 43.71 -17.75 -12.72
N ALA A 58 42.42 -17.43 -12.59
CA ALA A 58 41.34 -18.21 -13.19
C ALA A 58 41.47 -18.28 -14.73
N LEU A 59 41.75 -17.14 -15.38
CA LEU A 59 41.89 -17.04 -16.84
C LEU A 59 43.06 -17.88 -17.39
N VAL A 60 44.22 -17.81 -16.74
CA VAL A 60 45.39 -18.59 -17.17
C VAL A 60 45.10 -20.08 -17.05
N LEU A 61 44.52 -20.50 -15.93
CA LEU A 61 44.24 -21.90 -15.66
C LEU A 61 43.13 -22.47 -16.57
N SER A 62 42.09 -21.69 -16.87
CA SER A 62 41.03 -22.09 -17.80
C SER A 62 41.54 -22.28 -19.22
N ARG A 63 42.45 -21.41 -19.69
CA ARG A 63 43.12 -21.57 -21.00
C ARG A 63 43.99 -22.82 -21.07
N VAL A 64 44.81 -23.06 -20.04
CA VAL A 64 45.69 -24.25 -19.99
C VAL A 64 44.88 -25.55 -20.01
N LEU A 65 43.72 -25.57 -19.33
CA LEU A 65 42.83 -26.74 -19.27
C LEU A 65 41.77 -26.78 -20.39
N GLY A 66 41.81 -25.85 -21.35
CA GLY A 66 40.85 -25.77 -22.45
C GLY A 66 39.39 -25.56 -22.02
N GLN A 67 39.13 -25.01 -20.83
CA GLN A 67 37.77 -24.76 -20.32
C GLN A 67 37.25 -23.42 -20.88
N ARG A 68 36.64 -23.45 -22.07
CA ARG A 68 36.19 -22.24 -22.80
C ARG A 68 35.14 -21.41 -22.05
N VAL A 69 34.18 -22.07 -21.39
CA VAL A 69 33.15 -21.37 -20.60
C VAL A 69 33.79 -20.63 -19.42
N ASP A 70 34.68 -21.30 -18.69
CA ASP A 70 35.41 -20.68 -17.57
C ASP A 70 36.35 -19.55 -18.02
N GLU A 71 36.97 -19.67 -19.21
CA GLU A 71 37.72 -18.58 -19.85
C GLU A 71 36.84 -17.35 -20.03
N GLY A 72 35.64 -17.53 -20.59
CA GLY A 72 34.64 -16.47 -20.74
C GLY A 72 34.26 -15.81 -19.41
N ILE A 73 34.00 -16.60 -18.37
CA ILE A 73 33.65 -16.10 -17.02
C ILE A 73 34.81 -15.28 -16.43
N SER A 74 36.05 -15.77 -16.54
CA SER A 74 37.22 -15.05 -16.01
C SER A 74 37.47 -13.74 -16.75
N LEU A 75 37.24 -13.69 -18.06
CA LEU A 75 37.30 -12.45 -18.85
C LEU A 75 36.22 -11.45 -18.41
N ARG A 76 34.98 -11.90 -18.13
CA ARG A 76 33.92 -11.03 -17.60
C ARG A 76 34.31 -10.43 -16.25
N ASN A 77 34.84 -11.25 -15.35
CA ASN A 77 35.30 -10.79 -14.02
C ASN A 77 36.43 -9.77 -14.15
N LEU A 78 37.38 -9.97 -15.06
CA LEU A 78 38.40 -8.96 -15.39
C LEU A 78 37.80 -7.66 -15.91
N GLY A 79 36.85 -7.75 -16.84
CA GLY A 79 36.14 -6.60 -17.37
C GLY A 79 35.44 -5.78 -16.27
N ASN A 80 34.72 -6.47 -15.39
CA ASN A 80 34.04 -5.85 -14.24
C ASN A 80 35.04 -5.22 -13.26
N ALA A 81 36.15 -5.89 -12.95
CA ALA A 81 37.17 -5.34 -12.05
C ALA A 81 37.84 -4.09 -12.65
N TYR A 82 38.18 -4.10 -13.95
CA TYR A 82 38.74 -2.92 -14.63
C TYR A 82 37.74 -1.78 -14.76
N LYS A 83 36.44 -2.08 -14.89
CA LYS A 83 35.37 -1.08 -14.87
C LYS A 83 35.38 -0.31 -13.54
N ILE A 84 35.43 -1.02 -12.41
CA ILE A 84 35.48 -0.39 -11.07
C ILE A 84 36.79 0.37 -10.85
N LYS A 85 37.92 -0.07 -11.44
CA LYS A 85 39.18 0.70 -11.44
C LYS A 85 39.15 1.96 -12.30
N GLY A 86 38.11 2.19 -13.09
CA GLY A 86 38.03 3.31 -14.03
C GLY A 86 38.85 3.12 -15.32
N GLU A 87 39.41 1.93 -15.57
CA GLU A 87 40.19 1.63 -16.77
C GLU A 87 39.26 1.23 -17.94
N LYS A 88 38.54 2.23 -18.48
CA LYS A 88 37.46 2.08 -19.46
C LYS A 88 37.79 1.17 -20.64
N ASP A 89 38.93 1.38 -21.30
CA ASP A 89 39.28 0.64 -22.51
C ASP A 89 39.54 -0.84 -22.24
N LYS A 90 40.22 -1.15 -21.12
CA LYS A 90 40.45 -2.53 -20.71
C LYS A 90 39.15 -3.21 -20.31
N ALA A 91 38.28 -2.49 -19.57
CA ALA A 91 36.98 -3.02 -19.17
C ALA A 91 36.16 -3.44 -20.41
N LEU A 92 36.05 -2.56 -21.40
CA LEU A 92 35.32 -2.85 -22.64
C LEU A 92 35.95 -4.01 -23.42
N ASP A 93 37.27 -4.02 -23.58
CA ASP A 93 37.99 -5.08 -24.30
C ASP A 93 37.75 -6.45 -23.67
N TYR A 94 37.88 -6.58 -22.34
CA TYR A 94 37.66 -7.84 -21.64
C TYR A 94 36.18 -8.30 -21.67
N LEU A 95 35.22 -7.37 -21.56
CA LEU A 95 33.79 -7.70 -21.66
C LEU A 95 33.40 -8.18 -23.07
N LEU A 96 33.92 -7.53 -24.11
CA LEU A 96 33.70 -7.97 -25.49
C LEU A 96 34.34 -9.33 -25.77
N LYS A 97 35.59 -9.54 -25.32
CA LYS A 97 36.25 -10.85 -25.43
C LYS A 97 35.48 -11.93 -24.69
N SER A 98 34.96 -11.66 -23.50
CA SER A 98 34.11 -12.60 -22.77
C SER A 98 32.88 -13.02 -23.60
N ALA A 99 32.16 -12.05 -24.18
CA ALA A 99 30.98 -12.34 -24.99
C ALA A 99 31.33 -13.21 -26.21
N ILE A 100 32.39 -12.88 -26.96
CA ILE A 100 32.83 -13.65 -28.14
C ILE A 100 33.16 -15.10 -27.75
N ILE A 101 33.93 -15.29 -26.67
CA ILE A 101 34.36 -16.63 -26.24
C ILE A 101 33.17 -17.49 -25.79
N LEU A 102 32.16 -16.88 -25.18
CA LEU A 102 30.95 -17.57 -24.70
C LEU A 102 29.94 -17.86 -25.81
N GLU A 103 29.90 -17.01 -26.84
CA GLU A 103 29.18 -17.26 -28.09
C GLU A 103 29.81 -18.45 -28.83
N ASP A 104 31.14 -18.49 -28.97
CA ASP A 104 31.86 -19.64 -29.54
C ASP A 104 31.68 -20.94 -28.73
N ALA A 105 31.45 -20.82 -27.42
CA ALA A 105 31.27 -21.96 -26.51
C ALA A 105 29.82 -22.45 -26.45
N ASP A 106 28.90 -21.85 -27.21
CA ASP A 106 27.47 -22.18 -27.27
C ASP A 106 26.79 -22.23 -25.88
N ASN A 107 27.15 -21.30 -25.00
CA ASN A 107 26.58 -21.19 -23.66
C ASN A 107 25.72 -19.93 -23.54
N GLU A 108 24.44 -20.04 -23.92
CA GLU A 108 23.48 -18.92 -23.94
C GLU A 108 23.40 -18.19 -22.58
N MET A 109 23.45 -18.92 -21.47
CA MET A 109 23.28 -18.35 -20.13
C MET A 109 24.48 -17.50 -19.70
N GLU A 110 25.70 -18.02 -19.86
CA GLU A 110 26.90 -17.24 -19.52
C GLU A 110 27.11 -16.09 -20.51
N LEU A 111 26.76 -16.27 -21.79
CA LEU A 111 26.73 -15.20 -22.77
C LEU A 111 25.79 -14.06 -22.33
N ALA A 112 24.58 -14.38 -21.86
CA ALA A 112 23.63 -13.40 -21.34
C ALA A 112 24.20 -12.65 -20.11
N ASN A 113 24.86 -13.34 -19.18
CA ASN A 113 25.52 -12.72 -18.03
C ASN A 113 26.67 -11.76 -18.45
N SER A 114 27.41 -12.09 -19.50
CA SER A 114 28.44 -11.21 -20.07
C SER A 114 27.86 -10.02 -20.82
N TYR A 115 26.78 -10.22 -21.57
CA TYR A 115 26.01 -9.12 -22.15
C TYR A 115 25.39 -8.23 -21.08
N PHE A 116 24.88 -8.78 -19.97
CA PHE A 116 24.38 -7.98 -18.86
C PHE A 116 25.47 -7.07 -18.28
N SER A 117 26.68 -7.61 -18.06
CA SER A 117 27.83 -6.82 -17.60
C SER A 117 28.24 -5.74 -18.60
N LEU A 118 28.19 -6.05 -19.91
CA LEU A 118 28.43 -5.08 -20.98
C LEU A 118 27.32 -4.01 -21.07
N GLY A 119 26.08 -4.38 -20.80
CA GLY A 119 24.94 -3.47 -20.71
C GLY A 119 25.12 -2.48 -19.56
N ILE A 120 25.50 -2.94 -18.37
CA ILE A 120 25.83 -2.06 -17.24
C ILE A 120 26.99 -1.13 -17.59
N PHE A 121 28.05 -1.65 -18.23
CA PHE A 121 29.15 -0.80 -18.72
C PHE A 121 28.62 0.32 -19.64
N TYR A 122 27.68 0.02 -20.54
CA TYR A 122 27.08 1.04 -21.39
C TYR A 122 26.20 2.03 -20.62
N VAL A 123 25.52 1.62 -19.55
CA VAL A 123 24.81 2.54 -18.64
C VAL A 123 25.80 3.50 -17.97
N ASP A 124 26.86 2.98 -17.37
CA ASP A 124 27.85 3.76 -16.61
C ASP A 124 28.55 4.82 -17.48
N TYR A 125 28.75 4.54 -18.77
CA TYR A 125 29.37 5.45 -19.74
C TYR A 125 28.36 6.13 -20.70
N SER A 126 27.08 6.16 -20.34
CA SER A 126 26.01 6.89 -21.06
C SER A 126 25.81 6.50 -22.53
N TYR A 127 26.09 5.25 -22.90
CA TYR A 127 25.78 4.69 -24.22
C TYR A 127 24.36 4.10 -24.26
N ILE A 128 23.34 4.96 -24.12
CA ILE A 128 21.93 4.61 -23.88
C ILE A 128 21.39 3.59 -24.90
N ASP A 129 21.52 3.85 -26.20
CA ASP A 129 20.98 2.99 -27.26
C ASP A 129 21.60 1.58 -27.26
N LYS A 130 22.90 1.50 -26.95
CA LYS A 130 23.62 0.23 -26.88
C LYS A 130 23.18 -0.56 -25.65
N ALA A 131 23.03 0.11 -24.50
CA ALA A 131 22.55 -0.50 -23.27
C ALA A 131 21.15 -1.10 -23.45
N GLU A 132 20.20 -0.33 -23.99
CA GLU A 132 18.82 -0.79 -24.20
C GLU A 132 18.73 -1.98 -25.17
N ARG A 133 19.51 -1.94 -26.26
CA ARG A 133 19.56 -3.06 -27.22
C ARG A 133 20.11 -4.34 -26.57
N ILE A 134 21.15 -4.22 -25.75
CA ILE A 134 21.73 -5.36 -25.03
C ILE A 134 20.76 -5.88 -23.98
N PHE A 135 20.16 -5.01 -23.17
CA PHE A 135 19.21 -5.43 -22.14
C PHE A 135 17.99 -6.15 -22.70
N LYS A 136 17.49 -5.76 -23.89
CA LYS A 136 16.43 -6.51 -24.59
C LYS A 136 16.85 -7.94 -24.96
N LYS A 137 18.10 -8.13 -25.40
CA LYS A 137 18.63 -9.48 -25.70
C LYS A 137 18.75 -10.32 -24.42
N VAL A 138 19.25 -9.71 -23.34
CA VAL A 138 19.42 -10.37 -22.04
C VAL A 138 18.06 -10.78 -21.45
N ALA A 139 17.05 -9.91 -21.53
CA ALA A 139 15.69 -10.18 -21.06
C ALA A 139 15.14 -11.48 -21.64
N HIS A 140 15.20 -11.61 -22.97
CA HIS A 140 14.71 -12.79 -23.68
C HIS A 140 15.36 -14.09 -23.19
N ILE A 141 16.67 -14.08 -22.95
CA ILE A 141 17.39 -15.28 -22.49
C ILE A 141 17.05 -15.58 -21.02
N TYR A 142 17.00 -14.58 -20.14
CA TYR A 142 16.66 -14.79 -18.74
C TYR A 142 15.22 -15.27 -18.54
N GLU A 143 14.26 -14.74 -19.32
CA GLU A 143 12.86 -15.19 -19.34
C GLU A 143 12.76 -16.63 -19.83
N LYS A 144 13.39 -16.97 -20.97
CA LYS A 144 13.43 -18.34 -21.51
C LYS A 144 13.94 -19.36 -20.50
N ASN A 145 14.90 -18.96 -19.65
CA ASN A 145 15.52 -19.82 -18.64
C ASN A 145 14.91 -19.70 -17.24
N ASN A 146 13.83 -18.92 -17.06
CA ASN A 146 13.19 -18.64 -15.76
C ASN A 146 14.18 -18.13 -14.68
N TYR A 147 15.19 -17.34 -15.08
CA TYR A 147 16.21 -16.84 -14.15
C TYR A 147 15.75 -15.58 -13.42
N GLN A 148 14.86 -15.75 -12.43
CA GLN A 148 14.20 -14.64 -11.72
C GLN A 148 15.16 -13.63 -11.08
N GLN A 149 16.27 -14.08 -10.49
CA GLN A 149 17.31 -13.19 -9.94
C GLN A 149 17.91 -12.28 -11.02
N GLY A 150 18.22 -12.83 -12.19
CA GLY A 150 18.74 -12.05 -13.32
C GLY A 150 17.70 -11.09 -13.89
N ILE A 151 16.43 -11.49 -13.95
CA ILE A 151 15.31 -10.63 -14.36
C ILE A 151 15.18 -9.44 -13.40
N ALA A 152 15.21 -9.68 -12.08
CA ALA A 152 15.18 -8.62 -11.08
C ALA A 152 16.37 -7.66 -11.24
N ALA A 153 17.58 -8.17 -11.40
CA ALA A 153 18.79 -7.36 -11.62
C ALA A 153 18.73 -6.56 -12.93
N LEU A 154 18.16 -7.15 -13.98
CA LEU A 154 17.94 -6.52 -15.27
C LEU A 154 16.95 -5.36 -15.16
N TYR A 155 15.82 -5.56 -14.49
CA TYR A 155 14.86 -4.48 -14.24
C TYR A 155 15.49 -3.37 -13.41
N ASN A 156 16.24 -3.68 -12.35
CA ASN A 156 16.95 -2.64 -11.60
C ASN A 156 17.91 -1.84 -12.50
N SER A 157 18.67 -2.51 -13.37
CA SER A 157 19.62 -1.86 -14.29
C SER A 157 18.93 -1.03 -15.37
N ARG A 158 17.79 -1.50 -15.90
CA ARG A 158 16.95 -0.72 -16.82
C ARG A 158 16.32 0.48 -16.11
N GLY A 159 15.94 0.34 -14.84
CA GLY A 159 15.47 1.45 -14.01
C GLY A 159 16.52 2.53 -13.86
N ILE A 160 17.78 2.16 -13.58
CA ILE A 160 18.92 3.09 -13.53
C ILE A 160 19.14 3.76 -14.90
N LEU A 161 19.07 3.00 -16.00
CA LEU A 161 19.18 3.56 -17.34
C LEU A 161 18.12 4.64 -17.60
N GLN A 162 16.85 4.37 -17.27
CA GLN A 162 15.77 5.35 -17.44
C GLN A 162 15.90 6.55 -16.51
N LEU A 163 16.39 6.34 -15.28
CA LEU A 163 16.72 7.42 -14.34
C LEU A 163 17.78 8.36 -14.94
N ASN A 164 18.82 7.81 -15.57
CA ASN A 164 19.87 8.60 -16.23
C ASN A 164 19.35 9.37 -17.45
N VAL A 165 18.35 8.84 -18.16
CA VAL A 165 17.67 9.50 -19.28
C VAL A 165 16.65 10.57 -18.80
N GLY A 166 16.35 10.62 -17.51
CA GLY A 166 15.34 11.52 -16.94
C GLY A 166 13.89 11.03 -17.05
N ASP A 167 13.70 9.78 -17.53
CA ASP A 167 12.39 9.10 -17.52
C ASP A 167 12.17 8.42 -16.16
N PHE A 168 11.88 9.25 -15.16
CA PHE A 168 11.67 8.84 -13.77
C PHE A 168 10.51 7.83 -13.59
N TYR A 169 9.55 7.78 -14.53
CA TYR A 169 8.37 6.94 -14.41
C TYR A 169 8.64 5.53 -14.89
N LYS A 170 9.28 5.39 -16.06
CA LYS A 170 9.81 4.08 -16.45
C LYS A 170 10.86 3.58 -15.47
N ALA A 171 11.64 4.49 -14.87
CA ALA A 171 12.56 4.12 -13.80
C ALA A 171 11.81 3.49 -12.62
N LEU A 172 10.77 4.16 -12.10
CA LEU A 172 9.91 3.62 -11.02
C LEU A 172 9.23 2.31 -11.40
N GLU A 173 8.73 2.18 -12.63
CA GLU A 173 8.12 0.95 -13.14
C GLU A 173 9.09 -0.22 -13.05
N PHE A 174 10.28 -0.07 -13.64
CA PHE A 174 11.30 -1.11 -13.59
C PHE A 174 11.80 -1.39 -12.16
N PHE A 175 11.98 -0.35 -11.33
CA PHE A 175 12.35 -0.56 -9.93
C PHE A 175 11.27 -1.33 -9.16
N LYS A 176 9.98 -1.03 -9.37
CA LYS A 176 8.87 -1.77 -8.74
C LYS A 176 8.79 -3.21 -9.22
N MET A 177 9.00 -3.48 -10.50
CA MET A 177 9.10 -4.85 -11.04
C MET A 177 10.27 -5.61 -10.39
N SER A 178 11.45 -4.98 -10.29
CA SER A 178 12.60 -5.55 -9.58
C SER A 178 12.29 -5.81 -8.11
N LEU A 179 11.63 -4.87 -7.42
CA LEU A 179 11.28 -4.99 -6.01
C LEU A 179 10.30 -6.15 -5.76
N SER A 180 9.30 -6.33 -6.64
CA SER A 180 8.33 -7.43 -6.54
C SER A 180 9.02 -8.79 -6.58
N ILE A 181 9.89 -9.00 -7.56
CA ILE A 181 10.64 -10.25 -7.70
C ILE A 181 11.57 -10.45 -6.49
N ASN A 182 12.29 -9.41 -6.05
CA ASN A 182 13.16 -9.51 -4.88
C ASN A 182 12.40 -9.82 -3.58
N LYS A 183 11.15 -9.35 -3.44
CA LYS A 183 10.26 -9.72 -2.32
C LYS A 183 9.89 -11.20 -2.37
N GLU A 184 9.50 -11.71 -3.54
CA GLU A 184 9.18 -13.14 -3.73
C GLU A 184 10.39 -14.04 -3.44
N LEU A 185 11.59 -13.58 -3.82
CA LEU A 185 12.85 -14.30 -3.60
C LEU A 185 13.44 -14.09 -2.19
N ASN A 186 12.84 -13.25 -1.35
CA ASN A 186 13.35 -12.85 -0.03
C ASN A 186 14.79 -12.29 -0.07
N MET A 187 15.10 -11.49 -1.09
CA MET A 187 16.43 -10.92 -1.34
C MET A 187 16.57 -9.53 -0.70
N SER A 188 16.75 -9.51 0.62
CA SER A 188 16.73 -8.26 1.41
C SER A 188 17.77 -7.22 0.98
N ASP A 189 19.00 -7.65 0.69
CA ASP A 189 20.06 -6.70 0.30
C ASP A 189 19.78 -6.02 -1.03
N GLU A 190 19.21 -6.76 -1.98
CA GLU A 190 18.75 -6.27 -3.27
C GLU A 190 17.53 -5.38 -3.13
N MET A 191 16.56 -5.74 -2.27
CA MET A 191 15.42 -4.86 -1.94
C MET A 191 15.88 -3.51 -1.42
N ALA A 192 16.86 -3.46 -0.52
CA ALA A 192 17.39 -2.21 0.00
C ALA A 192 18.06 -1.35 -1.09
N SER A 193 18.76 -1.96 -2.05
CA SER A 193 19.32 -1.23 -3.20
C SER A 193 18.21 -0.64 -4.08
N VAL A 194 17.14 -1.40 -4.32
CA VAL A 194 16.00 -0.94 -5.12
C VAL A 194 15.24 0.18 -4.40
N TYR A 195 14.98 0.06 -3.10
CA TYR A 195 14.38 1.13 -2.29
C TYR A 195 15.22 2.41 -2.32
N ASN A 196 16.54 2.31 -2.21
CA ASN A 196 17.43 3.47 -2.36
C ASN A 196 17.29 4.13 -3.74
N ASN A 197 17.19 3.34 -4.82
CA ASN A 197 16.99 3.87 -6.17
C ASN A 197 15.61 4.54 -6.34
N ILE A 198 14.55 3.95 -5.77
CA ILE A 198 13.21 4.55 -5.74
C ILE A 198 13.24 5.88 -4.97
N GLY A 199 13.91 5.91 -3.82
CA GLY A 199 14.12 7.13 -3.03
C GLY A 199 14.82 8.24 -3.83
N LEU A 200 15.85 7.89 -4.61
CA LEU A 200 16.52 8.82 -5.52
C LEU A 200 15.57 9.37 -6.59
N VAL A 201 14.72 8.51 -7.15
CA VAL A 201 13.75 8.93 -8.19
C VAL A 201 12.72 9.89 -7.62
N TYR A 202 12.12 9.59 -6.47
CA TYR A 202 11.17 10.49 -5.82
C TYR A 202 11.81 11.82 -5.44
N ASN A 203 13.08 11.81 -5.04
CA ASN A 203 13.82 13.05 -4.79
C ASN A 203 13.93 13.91 -6.05
N LYS A 204 14.24 13.30 -7.21
CA LYS A 204 14.32 14.00 -8.50
C LYS A 204 12.97 14.53 -8.99
N ILE A 205 11.87 13.86 -8.62
CA ILE A 205 10.50 14.32 -8.89
C ILE A 205 10.09 15.49 -7.95
N GLY A 206 10.81 15.68 -6.83
CA GLY A 206 10.47 16.68 -5.81
C GLY A 206 9.48 16.17 -4.75
N ASN A 207 9.19 14.88 -4.75
CA ASN A 207 8.38 14.23 -3.71
C ASN A 207 9.29 13.79 -2.55
N TYR A 208 9.56 14.75 -1.66
CA TYR A 208 10.48 14.53 -0.55
C TYR A 208 9.96 13.55 0.50
N THR A 209 8.65 13.45 0.72
CA THR A 209 8.07 12.49 1.68
C THR A 209 8.27 11.06 1.22
N ALA A 210 7.86 10.72 -0.01
CA ALA A 210 8.03 9.38 -0.55
C ALA A 210 9.52 9.02 -0.72
N SER A 211 10.37 10.02 -1.00
CA SER A 211 11.82 9.82 -1.04
C SER A 211 12.36 9.37 0.31
N VAL A 212 12.03 10.09 1.40
CA VAL A 212 12.45 9.74 2.76
C VAL A 212 11.90 8.38 3.19
N GLU A 213 10.62 8.09 2.95
CA GLU A 213 9.99 6.80 3.29
C GLU A 213 10.74 5.62 2.66
N ASN A 214 11.09 5.72 1.37
CA ASN A 214 11.84 4.65 0.68
C ASN A 214 13.28 4.52 1.20
N TYR A 215 13.95 5.64 1.53
CA TYR A 215 15.25 5.57 2.17
C TYR A 215 15.18 4.97 3.58
N GLU A 216 14.11 5.22 4.34
CA GLU A 216 13.91 4.63 5.67
C GLU A 216 13.70 3.12 5.59
N GLU A 217 12.95 2.63 4.59
CA GLU A 217 12.84 1.19 4.31
C GLU A 217 14.20 0.55 3.96
N ALA A 218 14.98 1.21 3.09
CA ALA A 218 16.35 0.76 2.78
C ALA A 218 17.25 0.77 4.03
N LEU A 219 17.13 1.81 4.86
CA LEU A 219 17.90 1.99 6.08
C LEU A 219 17.60 0.88 7.09
N LYS A 220 16.33 0.55 7.30
CA LYS A 220 15.88 -0.51 8.21
C LYS A 220 16.49 -1.86 7.82
N ILE A 221 16.44 -2.23 6.54
CA ILE A 221 17.04 -3.48 6.06
C ILE A 221 18.55 -3.50 6.31
N LYS A 222 19.25 -2.38 6.04
CA LYS A 222 20.71 -2.30 6.26
C LYS A 222 21.13 -2.23 7.72
N GLN A 223 20.25 -1.74 8.61
CA GLN A 223 20.43 -1.83 10.06
C GLN A 223 20.34 -3.28 10.54
N GLU A 224 19.38 -4.05 10.03
CA GLU A 224 19.24 -5.48 10.33
C GLU A 224 20.47 -6.28 9.85
N SER A 225 20.99 -5.98 8.66
CA SER A 225 22.21 -6.62 8.13
C SER A 225 23.52 -6.06 8.72
N LYS A 226 23.44 -5.00 9.54
CA LYS A 226 24.58 -4.31 10.18
C LYS A 226 25.62 -3.76 9.19
N ASP A 227 25.21 -3.45 7.96
CA ASP A 227 26.08 -2.83 6.95
C ASP A 227 26.24 -1.34 7.23
N ARG A 228 27.21 -1.01 8.10
CA ARG A 228 27.51 0.39 8.47
C ARG A 228 27.85 1.27 7.28
N ASN A 229 28.47 0.71 6.24
CA ASN A 229 28.85 1.48 5.07
C ASN A 229 27.61 1.97 4.31
N GLN A 230 26.65 1.07 4.07
CA GLN A 230 25.40 1.41 3.40
C GLN A 230 24.47 2.28 4.26
N ILE A 231 24.43 2.05 5.58
CA ILE A 231 23.72 2.93 6.52
C ILE A 231 24.18 4.38 6.35
N SER A 232 25.49 4.64 6.34
CA SER A 232 26.02 5.99 6.16
C SER A 232 25.63 6.59 4.79
N ASN A 233 25.68 5.81 3.71
CA ASN A 233 25.28 6.28 2.38
C ASN A 233 23.80 6.71 2.35
N ILE A 234 22.92 5.91 2.96
CA ILE A 234 21.48 6.20 3.01
C ILE A 234 21.20 7.44 3.87
N LEU A 235 21.86 7.57 5.03
CA LEU A 235 21.75 8.77 5.88
C LEU A 235 22.23 10.02 5.14
N ASN A 236 23.31 9.93 4.37
CA ASN A 236 23.77 11.04 3.51
C ASN A 236 22.70 11.42 2.47
N ASN A 237 22.06 10.43 1.83
CA ASN A 237 20.97 10.69 0.88
C ASN A 237 19.78 11.38 1.55
N ILE A 238 19.31 10.87 2.70
CA ILE A 238 18.24 11.49 3.49
C ILE A 238 18.59 12.94 3.88
N GLY A 239 19.82 13.18 4.30
CA GLY A 239 20.31 14.53 4.62
C GLY A 239 20.20 15.49 3.42
N MET A 240 20.54 15.00 2.22
CA MET A 240 20.43 15.79 1.00
C MET A 240 18.97 16.02 0.55
N VAL A 241 18.06 15.09 0.81
CA VAL A 241 16.62 15.30 0.61
C VAL A 241 16.11 16.42 1.51
N TYR A 242 16.41 16.36 2.82
CA TYR A 242 15.99 17.41 3.76
C TYR A 242 16.59 18.77 3.41
N LYS A 243 17.80 18.82 2.86
CA LYS A 243 18.42 20.03 2.31
C LYS A 243 17.60 20.59 1.14
N GLN A 244 17.17 19.76 0.19
CA GLN A 244 16.30 20.20 -0.91
C GLN A 244 14.91 20.62 -0.44
N TRP A 245 14.44 20.03 0.66
CA TRP A 245 13.20 20.40 1.35
C TRP A 245 13.34 21.64 2.25
N ASN A 246 14.50 22.32 2.23
CA ASN A 246 14.82 23.48 3.07
C ASN A 246 14.76 23.23 4.60
N ASN A 247 14.80 21.96 5.04
CA ASN A 247 14.91 21.60 6.44
C ASN A 247 16.39 21.36 6.80
N TYR A 248 17.12 22.45 6.96
CA TYR A 248 18.57 22.41 7.15
C TYR A 248 19.00 21.77 8.47
N GLU A 249 18.19 21.88 9.54
CA GLU A 249 18.48 21.24 10.83
C GLU A 249 18.50 19.72 10.72
N LYS A 250 17.45 19.12 10.14
CA LYS A 250 17.42 17.68 9.88
C LYS A 250 18.53 17.28 8.92
N ALA A 251 18.76 18.06 7.86
CA ALA A 251 19.83 17.78 6.90
C ALA A 251 21.20 17.63 7.60
N LEU A 252 21.58 18.60 8.43
CA LEU A 252 22.82 18.56 9.20
C LEU A 252 22.87 17.39 10.17
N SER A 253 21.77 17.08 10.87
CA SER A 253 21.70 15.92 11.77
C SER A 253 22.03 14.60 11.05
N TYR A 254 21.36 14.32 9.94
CA TYR A 254 21.61 13.12 9.14
C TYR A 254 23.02 13.08 8.55
N LEU A 255 23.52 14.21 8.04
CA LEU A 255 24.87 14.30 7.48
C LEU A 255 25.96 14.10 8.53
N HIS A 256 25.80 14.65 9.74
CA HIS A 256 26.75 14.41 10.83
C HIS A 256 26.76 12.96 11.30
N ASN A 257 25.60 12.31 11.37
CA ASN A 257 25.51 10.89 11.66
C ASN A 257 26.20 10.05 10.57
N ALA A 258 25.97 10.37 9.29
CA ALA A 258 26.63 9.72 8.18
C ALA A 258 28.16 9.89 8.24
N LEU A 259 28.64 11.10 8.54
CA LEU A 259 30.05 11.42 8.66
C LEU A 259 30.72 10.62 9.77
N GLY A 260 30.13 10.59 10.97
CA GLY A 260 30.67 9.85 12.11
C GLY A 260 30.89 8.37 11.79
N ILE A 261 29.94 7.75 11.08
CA ILE A 261 30.08 6.37 10.63
C ILE A 261 31.24 6.19 9.64
N LYS A 262 31.42 7.09 8.66
CA LYS A 262 32.57 6.99 7.72
C LYS A 262 33.91 7.20 8.42
N GLU A 263 33.98 8.14 9.36
CA GLU A 263 35.18 8.37 10.17
C GLU A 263 35.55 7.13 11.00
N GLU A 264 34.56 6.49 11.64
CA GLU A 264 34.77 5.22 12.37
C GLU A 264 35.22 4.06 11.47
N LEU A 265 34.75 4.02 10.22
CA LEU A 265 35.18 3.03 9.22
C LEU A 265 36.56 3.33 8.61
N GLY A 266 37.16 4.49 8.90
CA GLY A 266 38.40 4.95 8.27
C GLY A 266 38.25 5.31 6.78
N ALA A 267 37.01 5.47 6.30
CA ALA A 267 36.65 5.73 4.91
C ALA A 267 36.83 7.23 4.58
N LYS A 268 38.08 7.68 4.49
CA LYS A 268 38.44 9.11 4.39
C LYS A 268 37.87 9.80 3.14
N LYS A 269 37.90 9.13 1.97
CA LYS A 269 37.39 9.71 0.71
C LYS A 269 35.89 9.94 0.78
N GLU A 270 35.16 8.95 1.28
CA GLU A 270 33.71 9.01 1.45
C GLU A 270 33.32 10.05 2.52
N ALA A 271 34.10 10.18 3.60
CA ALA A 271 33.93 11.23 4.59
C ALA A 271 34.09 12.64 3.98
N ALA A 272 35.04 12.84 3.05
CA ALA A 272 35.23 14.11 2.36
C ALA A 272 33.98 14.53 1.55
N ASN A 273 33.31 13.58 0.91
CA ASN A 273 32.05 13.87 0.19
C ASN A 273 30.93 14.35 1.13
N ILE A 274 30.82 13.75 2.32
CA ILE A 274 29.83 14.18 3.33
C ILE A 274 30.19 15.58 3.87
N LEU A 275 31.48 15.87 4.07
CA LEU A 275 31.95 17.20 4.45
C LEU A 275 31.59 18.26 3.39
N LEU A 276 31.70 17.93 2.09
CA LEU A 276 31.21 18.81 1.02
C LEU A 276 29.70 19.05 1.14
N ASN A 277 28.90 18.02 1.39
CA ASN A 277 27.45 18.19 1.56
C ASN A 277 27.10 19.07 2.77
N ILE A 278 27.79 18.90 3.90
CA ILE A 278 27.64 19.77 5.07
C ILE A 278 28.02 21.22 4.72
N GLY A 279 29.14 21.42 4.02
CA GLY A 279 29.55 22.74 3.55
C GLY A 279 28.52 23.40 2.63
N ILE A 280 27.87 22.63 1.75
CA ILE A 280 26.78 23.11 0.88
C ILE A 280 25.58 23.55 1.72
N VAL A 281 25.18 22.78 2.74
CA VAL A 281 24.06 23.15 3.63
C VAL A 281 24.37 24.46 4.36
N HIS A 282 25.58 24.62 4.93
CA HIS A 282 25.97 25.88 5.56
C HIS A 282 25.99 27.06 4.59
N SER A 283 26.42 26.84 3.33
CA SER A 283 26.36 27.88 2.31
C SER A 283 24.93 28.33 2.02
N GLN A 284 23.94 27.42 2.02
CA GLN A 284 22.53 27.75 1.80
C GLN A 284 21.89 28.45 2.99
N ILE A 285 22.33 28.15 4.22
CA ILE A 285 21.95 28.89 5.43
C ILE A 285 22.52 30.32 5.42
N GLY A 286 23.59 30.56 4.65
CA GLY A 286 24.31 31.83 4.59
C GLY A 286 25.56 31.89 5.48
N ASP A 287 25.90 30.80 6.17
CA ASP A 287 27.11 30.66 6.98
C ASP A 287 28.32 30.29 6.10
N LYS A 288 28.84 31.32 5.43
CA LYS A 288 29.97 31.20 4.49
C LYS A 288 31.27 30.79 5.18
N GLU A 289 31.48 31.16 6.44
CA GLU A 289 32.72 30.84 7.18
C GLU A 289 32.80 29.34 7.47
N THR A 290 31.73 28.77 8.01
CA THR A 290 31.66 27.33 8.30
C THR A 290 31.67 26.52 7.01
N SER A 291 30.97 26.99 5.97
CA SER A 291 31.00 26.38 4.64
C SER A 291 32.44 26.28 4.09
N MET A 292 33.21 27.37 4.15
CA MET A 292 34.61 27.39 3.73
C MET A 292 35.46 26.37 4.50
N LYS A 293 35.33 26.32 5.84
CA LYS A 293 36.08 25.36 6.69
C LYS A 293 35.83 23.92 6.27
N TYR A 294 34.57 23.55 5.98
CA TYR A 294 34.23 22.20 5.54
C TYR A 294 34.77 21.89 4.14
N PHE A 295 34.68 22.84 3.19
CA PHE A 295 35.23 22.66 1.85
C PHE A 295 36.76 22.53 1.85
N GLU A 296 37.48 23.33 2.64
CA GLU A 296 38.93 23.22 2.79
C GLU A 296 39.35 21.90 3.43
N LYS A 297 38.61 21.44 4.45
CA LYS A 297 38.85 20.12 5.07
C LYS A 297 38.67 18.99 4.05
N ALA A 298 37.58 19.03 3.27
CA ALA A 298 37.33 18.04 2.21
C ALA A 298 38.38 18.09 1.10
N LEU A 299 38.77 19.28 0.66
CA LEU A 299 39.82 19.49 -0.35
C LEU A 299 41.14 18.85 0.10
N LYS A 300 41.56 19.11 1.34
CA LYS A 300 42.79 18.54 1.91
C LYS A 300 42.75 17.01 1.93
N ILE A 301 41.64 16.42 2.37
CA ILE A 301 41.50 14.96 2.41
C ILE A 301 41.57 14.35 1.00
N ASN A 302 40.88 14.97 0.03
CA ASN A 302 40.87 14.48 -1.34
C ASN A 302 42.24 14.61 -2.02
N ASP A 303 42.98 15.69 -1.73
CA ASP A 303 44.36 15.89 -2.22
C ASP A 303 45.32 14.84 -1.63
N GLU A 304 45.28 14.63 -0.31
CA GLU A 304 46.07 13.59 0.37
C GLU A 304 45.73 12.16 -0.12
N ALA A 305 44.48 11.93 -0.52
CA ALA A 305 44.00 10.64 -0.98
C ALA A 305 44.14 10.43 -2.50
N GLY A 306 44.67 11.43 -3.24
CA GLY A 306 44.79 11.41 -4.70
C GLY A 306 43.44 11.32 -5.43
N ASP A 307 42.35 11.73 -4.78
CA ASP A 307 41.01 11.72 -5.36
C ASP A 307 40.76 13.00 -6.19
N LYS A 308 41.08 12.91 -7.49
CA LYS A 308 40.91 14.02 -8.44
C LYS A 308 39.45 14.47 -8.56
N LEU A 309 38.49 13.54 -8.52
CA LEU A 309 37.06 13.85 -8.65
C LEU A 309 36.59 14.66 -7.43
N GLY A 310 36.88 14.16 -6.22
CA GLY A 310 36.57 14.85 -4.98
C GLY A 310 37.27 16.21 -4.87
N LYS A 311 38.53 16.31 -5.34
CA LYS A 311 39.29 17.57 -5.39
C LYS A 311 38.61 18.59 -6.32
N ALA A 312 38.23 18.19 -7.52
CA ALA A 312 37.56 19.06 -8.48
C ALA A 312 36.21 19.57 -7.94
N GLY A 313 35.44 18.72 -7.26
CA GLY A 313 34.19 19.10 -6.60
C GLY A 313 34.39 20.13 -5.48
N ALA A 314 35.40 19.93 -4.64
CA ALA A 314 35.73 20.88 -3.57
C ALA A 314 36.15 22.25 -4.15
N LEU A 315 37.04 22.26 -5.16
CA LEU A 315 37.47 23.49 -5.84
C LEU A 315 36.30 24.25 -6.47
N ASN A 316 35.36 23.55 -7.11
CA ASN A 316 34.17 24.15 -7.68
C ASN A 316 33.30 24.82 -6.59
N ASN A 317 33.08 24.15 -5.46
CA ASN A 317 32.28 24.72 -4.37
C ASN A 317 32.95 25.95 -3.72
N ILE A 318 34.28 25.92 -3.55
CA ILE A 318 35.06 27.08 -3.07
C ILE A 318 35.01 28.22 -4.09
N GLY A 319 35.10 27.90 -5.39
CA GLY A 319 34.94 28.87 -6.49
C GLY A 319 33.59 29.58 -6.44
N THR A 320 32.50 28.83 -6.21
CA THR A 320 31.15 29.38 -6.03
C THR A 320 31.04 30.31 -4.83
N LEU A 321 31.69 29.99 -3.70
CA LEU A 321 31.74 30.89 -2.54
C LEU A 321 32.45 32.21 -2.87
N TYR A 322 33.60 32.16 -3.54
CA TYR A 322 34.34 33.37 -3.96
C TYR A 322 33.56 34.19 -4.98
N PHE A 323 32.86 33.53 -5.91
CA PHE A 323 31.95 34.20 -6.85
C PHE A 323 30.85 34.96 -6.11
N GLY A 324 30.20 34.34 -5.12
CA GLY A 324 29.20 34.98 -4.27
C GLY A 324 29.76 36.08 -3.34
N GLN A 325 31.08 36.18 -3.19
CA GLN A 325 31.79 37.29 -2.54
C GLN A 325 32.25 38.36 -3.54
N LYS A 326 31.94 38.20 -4.82
CA LYS A 326 32.42 39.05 -5.94
C LYS A 326 33.94 39.04 -6.12
N ASN A 327 34.63 38.05 -5.57
CA ASN A 327 36.06 37.81 -5.83
C ASN A 327 36.22 36.97 -7.10
N TYR A 328 35.98 37.62 -8.24
CA TYR A 328 35.92 36.94 -9.54
C TYR A 328 37.26 36.35 -9.99
N GLU A 329 38.38 36.96 -9.61
CA GLU A 329 39.72 36.47 -9.96
C GLU A 329 39.99 35.10 -9.33
N ARG A 330 39.75 34.96 -8.03
CA ARG A 330 39.89 33.67 -7.34
C ARG A 330 38.87 32.64 -7.86
N ALA A 331 37.64 33.07 -8.11
CA ALA A 331 36.61 32.17 -8.65
C ALA A 331 37.02 31.59 -10.01
N ILE A 332 37.54 32.42 -10.93
CA ILE A 332 38.03 31.97 -12.24
C ILE A 332 39.16 30.95 -12.07
N SER A 333 40.16 31.25 -11.23
CA SER A 333 41.30 30.34 -11.01
C SER A 333 40.84 28.97 -10.50
N LEU A 334 39.93 28.94 -9.54
CA LEU A 334 39.42 27.70 -8.94
C LEU A 334 38.54 26.90 -9.90
N PHE A 335 37.67 27.57 -10.67
CA PHE A 335 36.86 26.90 -11.68
C PHE A 335 37.70 26.35 -12.83
N GLN A 336 38.79 27.04 -13.24
CA GLN A 336 39.73 26.54 -14.23
C GLN A 336 40.49 25.29 -13.75
N GLU A 337 40.97 25.29 -12.50
CA GLU A 337 41.62 24.10 -11.91
C GLU A 337 40.62 22.93 -11.81
N SER A 338 39.38 23.19 -11.39
CA SER A 338 38.31 22.18 -11.37
C SER A 338 38.01 21.63 -12.77
N LEU A 339 37.89 22.52 -13.77
CA LEU A 339 37.66 22.15 -15.17
C LEU A 339 38.77 21.23 -15.70
N GLN A 340 40.04 21.60 -15.50
CA GLN A 340 41.18 20.81 -15.95
C GLN A 340 41.16 19.40 -15.34
N LEU A 341 40.90 19.29 -14.03
CA LEU A 341 40.81 17.99 -13.36
C LEU A 341 39.66 17.13 -13.92
N LYS A 342 38.51 17.74 -14.21
CA LYS A 342 37.34 17.07 -14.80
C LYS A 342 37.61 16.60 -16.24
N GLU A 343 38.33 17.39 -17.03
CA GLU A 343 38.80 16.99 -18.37
C GLU A 343 39.77 15.81 -18.30
N GLU A 344 40.73 15.84 -17.37
CA GLU A 344 41.72 14.76 -17.18
C GLU A 344 41.08 13.41 -16.81
N ILE A 345 39.96 13.42 -16.07
CA ILE A 345 39.24 12.21 -15.65
C ILE A 345 38.07 11.85 -16.59
N GLY A 346 37.79 12.67 -17.62
CA GLY A 346 36.71 12.44 -18.58
C GLY A 346 35.29 12.67 -18.04
N ASP A 347 35.13 13.50 -17.00
CA ASP A 347 33.82 13.87 -16.43
C ASP A 347 33.13 14.95 -17.28
N ASN A 348 32.53 14.54 -18.40
CA ASN A 348 31.90 15.48 -19.34
C ASN A 348 30.74 16.28 -18.72
N ALA A 349 29.97 15.69 -17.80
CA ALA A 349 28.89 16.39 -17.10
C ALA A 349 29.48 17.49 -16.21
N GLY A 350 30.49 17.16 -15.41
CA GLY A 350 31.20 18.13 -14.57
C GLY A 350 31.92 19.20 -15.39
N VAL A 351 32.47 18.86 -16.57
CA VAL A 351 33.07 19.82 -17.52
C VAL A 351 32.02 20.84 -17.97
N ALA A 352 30.82 20.38 -18.37
CA ALA A 352 29.74 21.27 -18.78
C ALA A 352 29.31 22.23 -17.66
N GLU A 353 29.20 21.74 -16.43
CA GLU A 353 28.88 22.56 -15.25
C GLU A 353 29.98 23.59 -14.92
N ALA A 354 31.24 23.16 -14.96
CA ALA A 354 32.39 24.05 -14.70
C ALA A 354 32.49 25.16 -15.76
N LEU A 355 32.22 24.83 -17.03
CA LEU A 355 32.12 25.79 -18.12
C LEU A 355 30.96 26.77 -17.91
N ASN A 356 29.78 26.29 -17.47
CA ASN A 356 28.66 27.18 -17.16
C ASN A 356 29.02 28.17 -16.04
N ASN A 357 29.64 27.68 -14.96
CA ASN A 357 30.12 28.51 -13.86
C ASN A 357 31.15 29.55 -14.31
N LEU A 358 32.13 29.17 -15.13
CA LEU A 358 33.08 30.11 -15.74
C LEU A 358 32.38 31.15 -16.60
N GLY A 359 31.40 30.73 -17.41
CA GLY A 359 30.59 31.63 -18.22
C GLY A 359 29.87 32.68 -17.37
N PHE A 360 29.28 32.27 -16.23
CA PHE A 360 28.69 33.18 -15.26
C PHE A 360 29.70 34.20 -14.72
N VAL A 361 30.90 33.75 -14.34
CA VAL A 361 31.92 34.69 -13.84
C VAL A 361 32.34 35.67 -14.93
N TYR A 362 32.58 35.21 -16.17
CA TYR A 362 32.93 36.05 -17.30
C TYR A 362 31.85 37.07 -17.65
N LYS A 363 30.56 36.68 -17.55
CA LYS A 363 29.42 37.59 -17.68
C LYS A 363 29.46 38.70 -16.63
N GLU A 364 29.72 38.37 -15.36
CA GLU A 364 29.77 39.37 -14.28
C GLU A 364 30.94 40.35 -14.41
N VAL A 365 32.08 39.92 -14.97
CA VAL A 365 33.23 40.81 -15.25
C VAL A 365 33.16 41.53 -16.60
N GLY A 366 32.07 41.37 -17.36
CA GLY A 366 31.86 42.02 -18.66
C GLY A 366 32.64 41.41 -19.84
N LYS A 367 33.22 40.22 -19.67
CA LYS A 367 33.92 39.49 -20.74
C LYS A 367 32.96 38.57 -21.51
N PHE A 368 32.01 39.19 -22.21
CA PHE A 368 30.88 38.48 -22.83
C PHE A 368 31.27 37.44 -23.89
N GLU A 369 32.31 37.69 -24.68
CA GLU A 369 32.78 36.73 -25.69
C GLU A 369 33.26 35.41 -25.06
N GLN A 370 34.03 35.52 -23.98
CA GLN A 370 34.49 34.35 -23.21
C GLN A 370 33.31 33.64 -22.53
N ALA A 371 32.31 34.39 -22.05
CA ALA A 371 31.11 33.81 -21.48
C ALA A 371 30.36 32.96 -22.51
N PHE A 372 30.15 33.47 -23.73
CA PHE A 372 29.49 32.73 -24.80
C PHE A 372 30.30 31.53 -25.30
N GLU A 373 31.63 31.61 -25.32
CA GLU A 373 32.47 30.45 -25.63
C GLU A 373 32.26 29.32 -24.62
N CYS A 374 32.27 29.66 -23.32
CA CYS A 374 32.00 28.72 -22.24
C CYS A 374 30.58 28.12 -22.35
N TYR A 375 29.55 28.96 -22.53
CA TYR A 375 28.18 28.50 -22.67
C TYR A 375 27.97 27.63 -23.92
N SER A 376 28.65 27.93 -25.04
CA SER A 376 28.54 27.15 -26.27
C SER A 376 29.14 25.76 -26.12
N LYS A 377 30.33 25.65 -25.52
CA LYS A 377 30.97 24.38 -25.21
C LYS A 377 30.13 23.56 -24.23
N SER A 378 29.63 24.20 -23.16
CA SER A 378 28.74 23.57 -22.19
C SER A 378 27.45 23.06 -22.86
N LEU A 379 26.79 23.88 -23.68
CA LEU A 379 25.56 23.50 -24.39
C LEU A 379 25.76 22.34 -25.36
N SER A 380 26.89 22.30 -26.07
CA SER A 380 27.25 21.17 -26.95
C SER A 380 27.37 19.87 -26.16
N ILE A 381 28.07 19.91 -25.02
CA ILE A 381 28.24 18.73 -24.16
C ILE A 381 26.89 18.33 -23.57
N SER A 382 26.13 19.27 -23.01
CA SER A 382 24.82 19.00 -22.41
C SER A 382 23.82 18.44 -23.41
N ARG A 383 23.82 18.89 -24.67
CA ARG A 383 23.00 18.29 -25.74
C ARG A 383 23.43 16.87 -26.07
N SER A 384 24.73 16.59 -26.09
CA SER A 384 25.23 15.22 -26.33
C SER A 384 24.90 14.25 -25.18
N LEU A 385 24.69 14.79 -23.98
CA LEU A 385 24.33 14.04 -22.77
C LEU A 385 22.81 14.01 -22.50
N ASP A 386 22.00 14.71 -23.31
CA ASP A 386 20.59 15.00 -23.03
C ASP A 386 20.34 15.60 -21.62
N TYR A 387 21.28 16.43 -21.13
CA TYR A 387 21.22 17.05 -19.80
C TYR A 387 20.30 18.28 -19.80
N LYS A 388 18.99 18.05 -19.84
CA LYS A 388 17.95 19.08 -20.05
C LYS A 388 17.94 20.17 -18.99
N GLU A 389 18.22 19.84 -17.74
CA GLU A 389 18.30 20.82 -16.64
C GLU A 389 19.42 21.83 -16.88
N LEU A 390 20.61 21.35 -17.27
CA LEU A 390 21.73 22.25 -17.57
C LEU A 390 21.47 23.03 -18.87
N ILE A 391 20.78 22.46 -19.86
CA ILE A 391 20.35 23.21 -21.06
C ILE A 391 19.41 24.36 -20.68
N LEU A 392 18.49 24.13 -19.74
CA LEU A 392 17.57 25.15 -19.24
C LEU A 392 18.33 26.31 -18.56
N GLU A 393 19.30 25.98 -17.70
CA GLU A 393 20.19 26.96 -17.06
C GLU A 393 21.04 27.73 -18.07
N LEU A 394 21.53 27.05 -19.11
CA LEU A 394 22.33 27.67 -20.16
C LEU A 394 21.50 28.65 -20.98
N TYR A 395 20.25 28.34 -21.33
CA TYR A 395 19.37 29.29 -22.01
C TYR A 395 19.07 30.53 -21.18
N ASP A 396 18.85 30.38 -19.87
CA ASP A 396 18.74 31.51 -18.95
C ASP A 396 20.06 32.32 -18.91
N SER A 397 21.20 31.63 -18.85
CA SER A 397 22.53 32.26 -18.86
C SER A 397 22.80 33.07 -20.14
N TYR A 398 22.43 32.54 -21.30
CA TYR A 398 22.47 33.26 -22.58
C TYR A 398 21.54 34.49 -22.55
N ALA A 399 20.30 34.33 -22.10
CA ALA A 399 19.33 35.42 -22.03
C ALA A 399 19.81 36.57 -21.12
N GLN A 400 20.29 36.24 -19.91
CA GLN A 400 20.86 37.22 -18.98
C GLN A 400 22.10 37.93 -19.54
N THR A 401 22.94 37.21 -20.28
CA THR A 401 24.15 37.78 -20.89
C THR A 401 23.79 38.76 -22.00
N TYR A 402 22.89 38.38 -22.91
CA TYR A 402 22.39 39.28 -23.95
C TYR A 402 21.65 40.49 -23.36
N ALA A 403 20.87 40.30 -22.29
CA ALA A 403 20.23 41.41 -21.58
C ALA A 403 21.26 42.39 -20.98
N LYS A 404 22.34 41.89 -20.36
CA LYS A 404 23.45 42.73 -19.88
C LYS A 404 24.18 43.49 -20.99
N MET A 405 24.17 42.96 -22.21
CA MET A 405 24.68 43.63 -23.41
C MET A 405 23.66 44.59 -24.05
N ASN A 406 22.46 44.75 -23.47
CA ASN A 406 21.32 45.47 -24.03
C ASN A 406 20.83 44.93 -25.38
N ASN A 407 21.13 43.66 -25.71
CA ASN A 407 20.57 42.98 -26.87
C ASN A 407 19.28 42.25 -26.47
N PHE A 408 18.19 43.02 -26.37
CA PHE A 408 16.91 42.51 -25.90
C PHE A 408 16.23 41.52 -26.86
N GLU A 409 16.55 41.58 -28.15
CA GLU A 409 16.00 40.67 -29.16
C GLU A 409 16.50 39.23 -28.92
N LEU A 410 17.82 39.05 -28.83
CA LEU A 410 18.41 37.74 -28.52
C LEU A 410 18.12 37.30 -27.08
N ALA A 411 18.03 38.24 -26.13
CA ALA A 411 17.61 37.92 -24.78
C ALA A 411 16.19 37.35 -24.75
N LEU A 412 15.26 37.93 -25.52
CA LEU A 412 13.91 37.42 -25.67
C LEU A 412 13.90 36.04 -26.35
N GLU A 413 14.66 35.84 -27.41
CA GLU A 413 14.76 34.54 -28.10
C GLU A 413 15.18 33.41 -27.14
N PHE A 414 16.23 33.64 -26.36
CA PHE A 414 16.70 32.65 -25.38
C PHE A 414 15.75 32.49 -24.19
N ASN A 415 15.05 33.55 -23.77
CA ASN A 415 13.97 33.44 -22.79
C ASN A 415 12.80 32.60 -23.33
N THR A 416 12.44 32.72 -24.61
CA THR A 416 11.42 31.87 -25.24
C THR A 416 11.86 30.41 -25.31
N LYS A 417 13.14 30.14 -25.63
CA LYS A 417 13.69 28.78 -25.59
C LYS A 417 13.71 28.21 -24.16
N HIS A 418 14.07 29.03 -23.17
CA HIS A 418 14.00 28.67 -21.76
C HIS A 418 12.56 28.36 -21.35
N ALA A 419 11.59 29.23 -21.68
CA ALA A 419 10.18 29.03 -21.37
C ALA A 419 9.63 27.77 -22.03
N ALA A 420 9.87 27.56 -23.34
CA ALA A 420 9.43 26.36 -24.04
C ALA A 420 10.01 25.07 -23.43
N LEU A 421 11.29 25.07 -23.06
CA LEU A 421 11.91 23.92 -22.39
C LEU A 421 11.38 23.74 -20.97
N LYS A 422 11.15 24.83 -20.24
CA LYS A 422 10.57 24.82 -18.89
C LYS A 422 9.15 24.31 -18.89
N ASP A 423 8.33 24.75 -19.84
CA ASP A 423 6.94 24.32 -20.02
C ASP A 423 6.90 22.86 -20.44
N SER A 424 7.80 22.41 -21.32
CA SER A 424 7.98 20.98 -21.63
C SER A 424 8.37 20.17 -20.38
N LEU A 425 9.30 20.67 -19.55
CA LEU A 425 9.68 20.04 -18.29
C LEU A 425 8.57 20.09 -17.22
N TYR A 426 7.72 21.11 -17.24
CA TYR A 426 6.62 21.34 -16.29
C TYR A 426 5.34 20.58 -16.65
N ASN A 427 4.96 20.53 -17.93
CA ASN A 427 3.89 19.67 -18.44
C ASN A 427 4.24 18.21 -18.21
N LEU A 428 5.53 17.85 -18.39
CA LEU A 428 6.04 16.59 -17.91
C LEU A 428 5.80 16.50 -16.40
N ASN A 429 6.19 17.47 -15.57
CA ASN A 429 5.97 17.42 -14.11
C ASN A 429 4.48 17.30 -13.67
N ILE A 430 3.53 17.89 -14.38
CA ILE A 430 2.08 17.72 -14.13
C ILE A 430 1.63 16.31 -14.52
N HIS A 431 2.01 15.84 -15.72
CA HIS A 431 1.75 14.45 -16.14
C HIS A 431 2.35 13.45 -15.15
N LYS A 432 3.52 13.79 -14.63
CA LYS A 432 4.26 13.07 -13.60
C LYS A 432 3.50 13.08 -12.23
N GLN A 433 2.89 14.19 -11.82
CA GLN A 433 2.03 14.25 -10.63
C GLN A 433 0.73 13.46 -10.79
N ILE A 434 0.10 13.50 -11.97
CA ILE A 434 -1.08 12.70 -12.32
C ILE A 434 -0.79 11.21 -12.10
N ILE A 435 0.34 10.72 -12.64
CA ILE A 435 0.74 9.32 -12.47
C ILE A 435 1.08 8.99 -11.01
N GLU A 436 1.61 9.94 -10.24
CA GLU A 436 1.85 9.75 -8.81
C GLU A 436 0.56 9.55 -8.01
N ILE A 437 -0.45 10.40 -8.25
CA ILE A 437 -1.76 10.26 -7.59
C ILE A 437 -2.42 8.96 -8.04
N GLN A 438 -2.29 8.57 -9.32
CA GLN A 438 -2.82 7.31 -9.85
C GLN A 438 -2.17 6.10 -9.18
N ALA A 439 -0.84 6.12 -9.02
CA ALA A 439 -0.10 5.06 -8.36
C ALA A 439 -0.43 4.97 -6.87
N LYS A 440 -0.59 6.11 -6.18
CA LYS A 440 -1.02 6.16 -4.76
C LYS A 440 -2.42 5.59 -4.59
N TYR A 441 -3.37 6.03 -5.43
CA TYR A 441 -4.74 5.54 -5.40
C TYR A 441 -4.82 4.03 -5.69
N GLN A 442 -4.10 3.54 -6.70
CA GLN A 442 -4.04 2.11 -7.02
C GLN A 442 -3.40 1.28 -5.90
N LEU A 443 -2.33 1.79 -5.28
CA LEU A 443 -1.69 1.13 -4.14
C LEU A 443 -2.65 1.04 -2.96
N GLN A 444 -3.35 2.12 -2.65
CA GLN A 444 -4.31 2.18 -1.56
C GLN A 444 -5.52 1.26 -1.82
N ASN A 445 -6.01 1.18 -3.05
CA ASN A 445 -7.06 0.23 -3.42
C ASN A 445 -6.60 -1.22 -3.31
N LYS A 446 -5.35 -1.53 -3.70
CA LYS A 446 -4.77 -2.88 -3.54
C LYS A 446 -4.60 -3.23 -2.06
N GLU A 447 -4.12 -2.31 -1.22
CA GLU A 447 -4.02 -2.51 0.23
C GLU A 447 -5.38 -2.73 0.89
N ASN A 448 -6.39 -1.94 0.51
CA ASN A 448 -7.77 -2.12 0.99
C ASN A 448 -8.34 -3.47 0.57
N THR A 449 -8.07 -3.91 -0.66
CA THR A 449 -8.50 -5.21 -1.17
C THR A 449 -7.81 -6.35 -0.41
N ILE A 450 -6.49 -6.26 -0.20
CA ILE A 450 -5.73 -7.25 0.58
C ILE A 450 -6.26 -7.30 2.01
N ASN A 451 -6.48 -6.16 2.67
CA ASN A 451 -7.02 -6.11 4.02
C ASN A 451 -8.43 -6.73 4.10
N LEU A 452 -9.27 -6.49 3.11
CA LEU A 452 -10.61 -7.08 3.02
C LEU A 452 -10.55 -8.60 2.80
N LEU A 453 -9.64 -9.08 1.94
CA LEU A 453 -9.42 -10.51 1.71
C LEU A 453 -8.90 -11.20 2.96
N THR A 454 -7.93 -10.60 3.67
CA THR A 454 -7.40 -11.13 4.94
C THR A 454 -8.51 -11.21 5.99
N LYS A 455 -9.34 -10.16 6.11
CA LYS A 455 -10.47 -10.13 7.05
C LYS A 455 -11.55 -11.17 6.71
N ASN A 456 -11.81 -11.40 5.43
CA ASN A 456 -12.72 -12.47 4.99
C ASN A 456 -12.15 -13.86 5.29
N GLN A 457 -10.85 -14.08 5.11
CA GLN A 457 -10.20 -15.34 5.49
C GLN A 457 -10.30 -15.59 7.00
N GLU A 458 -10.10 -14.56 7.84
CA GLU A 458 -10.26 -14.67 9.29
C GLU A 458 -11.71 -15.00 9.68
N LEU A 459 -12.70 -14.40 9.00
CA LEU A 459 -14.12 -14.71 9.20
C LEU A 459 -14.45 -16.15 8.81
N ASP A 460 -13.97 -16.62 7.65
CA ASP A 460 -14.16 -17.99 7.19
C ASP A 460 -13.53 -19.01 8.16
N GLU A 461 -12.33 -18.74 8.66
CA GLU A 461 -11.69 -19.58 9.68
C GLU A 461 -12.48 -19.62 10.99
N ALA A 462 -13.01 -18.47 11.42
CA ALA A 462 -13.87 -18.39 12.60
C ALA A 462 -15.18 -19.15 12.40
N GLU A 463 -15.80 -19.06 11.23
CA GLU A 463 -16.99 -19.83 10.87
C GLU A 463 -16.73 -21.33 10.84
N ILE A 464 -15.62 -21.76 10.24
CA ILE A 464 -15.21 -23.18 10.22
C ILE A 464 -14.97 -23.69 11.65
N LYS A 465 -14.31 -22.90 12.52
CA LYS A 465 -14.13 -23.25 13.93
C LYS A 465 -15.48 -23.37 14.65
N ARG A 466 -16.41 -22.43 14.41
CA ARG A 466 -17.77 -22.46 14.98
C ARG A 466 -18.55 -23.69 14.51
N GLN A 467 -18.53 -23.99 13.21
CA GLN A 467 -19.18 -25.19 12.64
C GLN A 467 -18.62 -26.48 13.23
N LYS A 468 -17.29 -26.59 13.39
CA LYS A 468 -16.65 -27.73 14.04
C LYS A 468 -17.07 -27.87 15.50
N MET A 469 -17.19 -26.76 16.23
CA MET A 469 -17.65 -26.75 17.61
C MET A 469 -19.11 -27.23 17.71
N ILE A 470 -20.01 -26.68 16.90
CA ILE A 470 -21.43 -27.09 16.83
C ILE A 470 -21.54 -28.58 16.45
N SER A 471 -20.78 -29.03 15.45
CA SER A 471 -20.77 -30.43 15.03
C SER A 471 -20.34 -31.37 16.16
N ARG A 472 -19.31 -31.01 16.94
CA ARG A 472 -18.91 -31.76 18.14
C ARG A 472 -20.02 -31.82 19.18
N PHE A 473 -20.71 -30.70 19.45
CA PHE A 473 -21.84 -30.69 20.38
C PHE A 473 -22.98 -31.60 19.92
N ILE A 474 -23.32 -31.60 18.63
CA ILE A 474 -24.35 -32.49 18.06
C ILE A 474 -23.95 -33.97 18.22
N ILE A 475 -22.68 -34.32 17.93
CA ILE A 475 -22.18 -35.69 18.08
C ILE A 475 -22.26 -36.16 19.54
N VAL A 476 -21.84 -35.33 20.49
CA VAL A 476 -21.94 -35.63 21.92
C VAL A 476 -23.40 -35.78 22.36
N GLY A 477 -24.29 -34.89 21.90
CA GLY A 477 -25.73 -34.97 22.17
C GLY A 477 -26.35 -36.27 21.64
N LEU A 478 -26.03 -36.67 20.41
CA LEU A 478 -26.48 -37.93 19.81
C LEU A 478 -26.01 -39.15 20.61
N LEU A 479 -24.76 -39.15 21.08
CA LEU A 479 -24.23 -40.21 21.93
C LEU A 479 -25.00 -40.33 23.25
N ILE A 480 -25.34 -39.21 23.88
CA ILE A 480 -26.15 -39.17 25.11
C ILE A 480 -27.55 -39.74 24.84
N VAL A 481 -28.20 -39.37 23.73
CA VAL A 481 -29.53 -39.90 23.37
C VAL A 481 -29.51 -41.40 23.12
N VAL A 482 -28.47 -41.91 22.45
CA VAL A 482 -28.29 -43.36 22.23
C VAL A 482 -28.09 -44.09 23.56
N LEU A 483 -27.22 -43.58 24.44
CA LEU A 483 -27.00 -44.16 25.76
C LEU A 483 -28.29 -44.15 26.61
N PHE A 484 -29.03 -43.06 26.56
CA PHE A 484 -30.32 -42.94 27.25
C PHE A 484 -31.37 -43.90 26.67
N SER A 485 -31.39 -44.10 25.36
CA SER A 485 -32.28 -45.06 24.69
C SER A 485 -31.95 -46.50 25.07
N ILE A 486 -30.67 -46.87 25.15
CA ILE A 486 -30.22 -48.18 25.65
C ILE A 486 -30.64 -48.36 27.12
N PHE A 487 -30.49 -47.32 27.93
CA PHE A 487 -30.93 -47.33 29.32
C PHE A 487 -32.46 -47.51 29.44
N LEU A 488 -33.26 -46.80 28.64
CA LEU A 488 -34.71 -46.96 28.58
C LEU A 488 -35.12 -48.36 28.11
N LEU A 489 -34.43 -48.94 27.13
CA LEU A 489 -34.66 -50.33 26.70
C LEU A 489 -34.35 -51.32 27.82
N ARG A 490 -33.30 -51.09 28.61
CA ARG A 490 -33.01 -51.88 29.81
C ARG A 490 -34.11 -51.74 30.86
N LEU A 491 -34.58 -50.53 31.13
CA LEU A 491 -35.69 -50.31 32.06
C LEU A 491 -36.99 -50.96 31.56
N PHE A 492 -37.28 -50.87 30.27
CA PHE A 492 -38.46 -51.48 29.67
C PHE A 492 -38.40 -53.00 29.72
N THR A 493 -37.25 -53.60 29.43
CA THR A 493 -37.06 -55.06 29.55
C THR A 493 -37.14 -55.52 31.01
N GLN A 494 -36.59 -54.77 31.97
CA GLN A 494 -36.78 -55.03 33.39
C GLN A 494 -38.25 -54.92 33.80
N LYS A 495 -38.95 -53.87 33.36
CA LYS A 495 -40.39 -53.67 33.61
C LYS A 495 -41.22 -54.80 33.01
N LYS A 496 -40.90 -55.27 31.80
CA LYS A 496 -41.60 -56.39 31.16
C LYS A 496 -41.38 -57.70 31.92
N LYS A 497 -40.16 -57.95 32.42
CA LYS A 497 -39.88 -59.10 33.30
C LYS A 497 -40.66 -58.98 34.62
N ALA A 498 -40.62 -57.82 35.27
CA ALA A 498 -41.37 -57.56 36.50
C ALA A 498 -42.87 -57.74 36.28
N ASN A 499 -43.43 -57.20 35.18
CA ASN A 499 -44.85 -57.37 34.83
C ASN A 499 -45.21 -58.82 34.55
N ARG A 500 -44.34 -59.62 33.93
CA ARG A 500 -44.60 -61.05 33.72
C ARG A 500 -44.68 -61.80 35.05
N ILE A 501 -43.73 -61.53 35.96
CA ILE A 501 -43.75 -62.06 37.33
C ILE A 501 -45.01 -61.58 38.06
N LEU A 502 -45.40 -60.32 37.89
CA LEU A 502 -46.60 -59.74 38.51
C LEU A 502 -47.88 -60.37 37.97
N VAL A 503 -47.96 -60.71 36.68
CA VAL A 503 -49.11 -61.40 36.08
C VAL A 503 -49.16 -62.86 36.56
N GLU A 504 -48.02 -63.54 36.66
CA GLU A 504 -47.95 -64.89 37.25
C GLU A 504 -48.39 -64.88 38.72
N GLN A 505 -47.87 -63.94 39.53
CA GLN A 505 -48.31 -63.72 40.91
C GLN A 505 -49.79 -63.31 40.98
N LYS A 506 -50.28 -62.50 40.04
CA LYS A 506 -51.68 -62.08 39.99
C LYS A 506 -52.58 -63.27 39.71
N HIS A 507 -52.20 -64.18 38.82
CA HIS A 507 -52.95 -65.40 38.55
C HIS A 507 -52.96 -66.33 39.78
N GLU A 508 -51.84 -66.45 40.48
CA GLU A 508 -51.75 -67.19 41.75
C GLU A 508 -52.60 -66.54 42.87
N ILE A 509 -52.66 -65.21 42.90
CA ILE A 509 -53.51 -64.44 43.80
C ILE A 509 -54.98 -64.55 43.41
N GLU A 510 -55.33 -64.56 42.12
CA GLU A 510 -56.70 -64.70 41.63
C GLU A 510 -57.24 -66.11 41.93
N GLU A 511 -56.44 -67.18 41.75
CA GLU A 511 -56.79 -68.53 42.22
C GLU A 511 -57.01 -68.57 43.74
N LYS A 512 -56.08 -67.99 44.53
CA LYS A 512 -56.27 -67.90 45.99
C LYS A 512 -57.45 -67.02 46.40
N ASN A 513 -57.76 -65.98 45.64
CA ASN A 513 -58.87 -65.07 45.90
C ASN A 513 -60.22 -65.66 45.48
N GLU A 514 -60.29 -66.55 44.49
CA GLU A 514 -61.51 -67.33 44.22
C GLU A 514 -61.81 -68.30 45.38
N GLU A 515 -60.79 -68.99 45.91
CA GLU A 515 -60.93 -69.78 47.15
C GLU A 515 -61.34 -68.92 48.35
N LEU A 516 -60.75 -67.73 48.50
CA LEU A 516 -61.01 -66.83 49.61
C LEU A 516 -62.34 -66.07 49.48
N ASN A 517 -62.80 -65.75 48.27
CA ASN A 517 -64.09 -65.08 48.03
C ASN A 517 -65.27 -66.03 48.25
N GLN A 518 -65.10 -67.33 47.97
CA GLN A 518 -66.06 -68.34 48.41
C GLN A 518 -66.18 -68.41 49.94
N GLN A 519 -65.11 -68.12 50.69
CA GLN A 519 -65.13 -68.05 52.15
C GLN A 519 -65.53 -66.68 52.72
N LYS A 520 -65.48 -65.61 51.92
CA LYS A 520 -65.73 -64.22 52.35
C LYS A 520 -67.15 -63.72 52.08
N GLU A 521 -67.94 -64.36 51.21
CA GLU A 521 -69.35 -63.98 51.01
C GLU A 521 -70.25 -64.27 52.24
N GLU A 522 -69.79 -65.07 53.22
CA GLU A 522 -70.50 -65.28 54.49
C GLU A 522 -70.06 -64.35 55.64
N ILE A 523 -68.95 -63.61 55.53
CA ILE A 523 -68.33 -62.88 56.66
C ILE A 523 -68.07 -61.40 56.32
N LEU A 524 -69.01 -60.76 55.63
CA LEU A 524 -68.93 -59.31 55.34
C LEU A 524 -70.25 -58.58 55.52
N ALA A 525 -70.96 -58.96 56.59
CA ALA A 525 -72.03 -58.17 57.19
C ALA A 525 -71.66 -57.82 58.65
N GLN A 526 -70.55 -57.12 58.87
CA GLN A 526 -70.32 -56.34 60.09
C GLN A 526 -69.06 -55.47 59.98
N SER A 527 -69.28 -54.15 60.15
CA SER A 527 -68.32 -53.20 60.72
C SER A 527 -67.22 -52.63 59.83
N GLU A 528 -67.54 -51.47 59.27
CA GLU A 528 -66.61 -50.38 58.99
C GLU A 528 -66.35 -49.58 60.28
N GLN A 529 -65.09 -49.34 60.67
CA GLN A 529 -64.65 -48.06 61.27
C GLN A 529 -63.14 -47.97 61.59
N LEU A 530 -62.58 -46.80 61.22
CA LEU A 530 -61.43 -46.08 61.82
C LEU A 530 -60.01 -46.63 61.71
N SER A 531 -59.19 -46.02 60.82
CA SER A 531 -57.86 -45.48 61.15
C SER A 531 -57.22 -44.79 59.92
N ILE A 532 -57.72 -43.60 59.60
CA ILE A 532 -57.05 -42.61 58.74
C ILE A 532 -56.57 -41.51 59.67
N VAL A 533 -55.37 -41.69 60.24
CA VAL A 533 -54.54 -40.61 60.85
C VAL A 533 -53.04 -40.95 60.69
N ASN A 534 -52.64 -42.22 60.57
CA ASN A 534 -51.22 -42.60 60.40
C ASN A 534 -50.65 -42.44 58.98
N LYS A 535 -51.45 -42.17 57.93
CA LYS A 535 -50.93 -42.08 56.55
C LYS A 535 -50.31 -40.73 56.19
N GLU A 536 -50.70 -39.63 56.84
CA GLU A 536 -50.18 -38.28 56.51
C GLU A 536 -48.84 -37.97 57.19
N LEU A 537 -48.62 -38.44 58.42
CA LEU A 537 -47.32 -38.34 59.10
C LEU A 537 -46.25 -39.19 58.42
N GLU A 538 -46.62 -40.35 57.88
CA GLU A 538 -45.74 -41.22 57.09
C GLU A 538 -45.39 -40.57 55.74
N ALA A 539 -46.33 -39.87 55.10
CA ALA A 539 -46.09 -39.14 53.85
C ALA A 539 -45.14 -37.94 54.03
N LEU A 540 -45.28 -37.15 55.11
CA LEU A 540 -44.38 -36.02 55.40
C LEU A 540 -42.97 -36.46 55.79
N SER A 541 -42.84 -37.57 56.54
CA SER A 541 -41.55 -38.18 56.88
C SER A 541 -40.81 -38.70 55.63
N ILE A 542 -41.52 -39.37 54.72
CA ILE A 542 -40.94 -39.87 53.46
C ILE A 542 -40.48 -38.73 52.56
N VAL A 543 -41.22 -37.63 52.49
CA VAL A 543 -40.84 -36.46 51.68
C VAL A 543 -39.59 -35.80 52.25
N ALA A 544 -39.51 -35.54 53.56
CA ALA A 544 -38.32 -34.96 54.18
C ALA A 544 -37.06 -35.84 54.05
N GLN A 545 -37.23 -37.17 54.10
CA GLN A 545 -36.14 -38.14 53.97
C GLN A 545 -35.57 -38.21 52.55
N ARG A 546 -36.40 -37.97 51.52
CA ARG A 546 -36.05 -38.17 50.10
C ARG A 546 -35.87 -36.88 49.29
N THR A 547 -35.84 -35.70 49.91
CA THR A 547 -35.54 -34.46 49.17
C THR A 547 -34.07 -34.41 48.74
N ASN A 548 -33.80 -33.71 47.63
CA ASN A 548 -32.43 -33.44 47.18
C ASN A 548 -31.75 -32.34 48.00
N ASN A 549 -32.52 -31.52 48.72
CA ASN A 549 -31.96 -30.58 49.67
C ASN A 549 -31.42 -31.34 50.87
N THR A 550 -30.31 -30.87 51.42
CA THR A 550 -29.75 -31.48 52.61
C THR A 550 -30.59 -31.05 53.80
N VAL A 551 -30.95 -31.98 54.68
CA VAL A 551 -31.62 -31.68 55.94
C VAL A 551 -30.80 -32.30 57.06
N VAL A 552 -30.41 -31.48 58.03
CA VAL A 552 -29.68 -31.89 59.23
C VAL A 552 -30.52 -31.53 60.43
N ILE A 553 -30.72 -32.49 61.33
CA ILE A 553 -31.32 -32.28 62.64
C ILE A 553 -30.22 -32.48 63.67
N ALA A 554 -30.03 -31.47 64.51
CA ALA A 554 -29.01 -31.47 65.56
C ALA A 554 -29.60 -31.09 66.91
N SER A 555 -28.89 -31.49 67.96
CA SER A 555 -29.18 -31.09 69.34
C SER A 555 -28.97 -29.59 69.54
N ASN A 556 -29.33 -29.10 70.72
CA ASN A 556 -29.09 -27.71 71.12
C ASN A 556 -27.61 -27.31 71.21
N SER A 557 -26.70 -28.27 71.33
CA SER A 557 -25.25 -28.05 71.32
C SER A 557 -24.64 -28.16 69.92
N GLY A 558 -25.44 -28.48 68.90
CA GLY A 558 -25.00 -28.66 67.52
C GLY A 558 -24.54 -30.09 67.18
N GLU A 559 -24.78 -31.07 68.06
CA GLU A 559 -24.47 -32.48 67.74
C GLU A 559 -25.51 -33.04 66.78
N ILE A 560 -25.05 -33.58 65.64
CA ILE A 560 -25.92 -34.10 64.59
C ILE A 560 -26.60 -35.37 65.08
N GLU A 561 -27.92 -35.34 65.18
CA GLU A 561 -28.75 -36.46 65.60
C GLU A 561 -29.27 -37.25 64.39
N TRP A 562 -29.54 -36.56 63.28
CA TRP A 562 -30.09 -37.17 62.07
C TRP A 562 -29.79 -36.32 60.83
N VAL A 563 -29.58 -36.97 59.69
CA VAL A 563 -29.54 -36.33 58.37
C VAL A 563 -30.39 -37.10 57.38
N ASN A 564 -30.91 -36.43 56.35
CA ASN A 564 -31.65 -37.08 55.28
C ASN A 564 -30.73 -37.72 54.21
N ASP A 565 -31.31 -38.51 53.32
CA ASP A 565 -30.57 -39.16 52.23
C ASP A 565 -29.93 -38.11 51.29
N GLY A 566 -30.60 -36.96 51.10
CA GLY A 566 -30.09 -35.83 50.32
C GLY A 566 -28.74 -35.31 50.82
N TRP A 567 -28.53 -35.25 52.14
CA TRP A 567 -27.25 -34.87 52.73
C TRP A 567 -26.15 -35.90 52.41
N LEU A 568 -26.43 -37.19 52.57
CA LEU A 568 -25.48 -38.27 52.27
C LEU A 568 -25.10 -38.29 50.78
N HIS A 569 -26.07 -38.07 49.90
CA HIS A 569 -25.85 -37.99 48.46
C HIS A 569 -25.06 -36.76 48.03
N LEU A 570 -25.38 -35.57 48.55
CA LEU A 570 -24.69 -34.33 48.16
C LEU A 570 -23.22 -34.36 48.55
N TYR A 571 -22.90 -34.83 49.75
CA TYR A 571 -21.52 -34.87 50.24
C TYR A 571 -20.79 -36.19 49.92
N GLY A 572 -21.49 -37.20 49.41
CA GLY A 572 -20.92 -38.46 48.90
C GLY A 572 -20.61 -39.51 49.97
N TYR A 573 -21.22 -39.45 51.15
CA TYR A 573 -21.02 -40.40 52.24
C TYR A 573 -22.07 -41.53 52.22
N LYS A 574 -21.68 -42.76 52.60
CA LYS A 574 -22.61 -43.92 52.59
C LYS A 574 -23.44 -44.03 53.85
N ASN A 575 -22.94 -43.50 54.96
CA ASN A 575 -23.59 -43.44 56.26
C ASN A 575 -22.94 -42.32 57.10
N LEU A 576 -23.58 -41.91 58.20
CA LEU A 576 -23.08 -40.87 59.10
C LEU A 576 -21.80 -41.25 59.84
N ASN A 577 -21.59 -42.53 60.15
CA ASN A 577 -20.41 -42.98 60.90
C ASN A 577 -19.12 -42.80 60.10
N ASP A 578 -19.16 -43.03 58.78
CA ASP A 578 -18.05 -42.75 57.87
C ASP A 578 -17.61 -41.28 57.98
N PHE A 579 -18.56 -40.36 58.11
CA PHE A 579 -18.30 -38.93 58.20
C PHE A 579 -17.84 -38.50 59.60
N PHE A 580 -18.50 -38.98 60.65
CA PHE A 580 -18.14 -38.67 62.04
C PHE A 580 -16.73 -39.16 62.40
N SER A 581 -16.27 -40.26 61.80
CA SER A 581 -14.91 -40.76 62.03
C SER A 581 -13.79 -39.82 61.54
N LEU A 582 -14.10 -38.92 60.60
CA LEU A 582 -13.13 -38.01 59.98
C LEU A 582 -13.22 -36.58 60.55
N TYR A 583 -14.42 -36.11 60.89
CA TYR A 583 -14.67 -34.70 61.20
C TYR A 583 -15.39 -34.46 62.53
N GLY A 584 -15.72 -35.51 63.28
CA GLY A 584 -16.54 -35.41 64.50
C GLY A 584 -18.04 -35.32 64.20
N ASN A 585 -18.86 -35.23 65.25
CA ASN A 585 -20.33 -35.27 65.16
C ASN A 585 -21.02 -33.91 65.44
N ASN A 586 -20.26 -32.82 65.62
CA ASN A 586 -20.81 -31.49 65.90
C ASN A 586 -20.76 -30.61 64.66
N MET A 587 -21.92 -30.19 64.14
CA MET A 587 -22.03 -29.45 62.89
C MET A 587 -21.33 -28.08 62.91
N LEU A 588 -21.17 -27.47 64.08
CA LEU A 588 -20.56 -26.14 64.21
C LEU A 588 -19.04 -26.18 64.16
N ASP A 589 -18.43 -27.28 64.63
CA ASP A 589 -16.98 -27.51 64.49
C ASP A 589 -16.56 -27.75 63.05
N MET A 590 -17.50 -28.19 62.23
CA MET A 590 -17.26 -28.69 60.89
C MET A 590 -17.48 -27.63 59.81
N SER A 591 -18.04 -26.47 60.18
CA SER A 591 -18.27 -25.38 59.23
C SER A 591 -16.95 -24.71 58.83
N PRO A 592 -16.67 -24.51 57.53
CA PRO A 592 -15.51 -23.74 57.11
C PRO A 592 -15.64 -22.23 57.41
N ASN A 593 -16.84 -21.77 57.81
CA ASN A 593 -17.07 -20.42 58.27
C ASN A 593 -16.60 -20.27 59.73
N LYS A 594 -15.42 -19.66 59.93
CA LYS A 594 -14.81 -19.42 61.24
C LYS A 594 -15.67 -18.61 62.21
N ASN A 595 -16.70 -17.91 61.72
CA ASN A 595 -17.61 -17.08 62.51
C ASN A 595 -18.98 -17.72 62.74
N ILE A 596 -19.16 -19.02 62.43
CA ILE A 596 -20.48 -19.66 62.54
C ILE A 596 -20.99 -19.71 63.98
N ARG A 597 -20.11 -19.95 64.96
CA ARG A 597 -20.51 -20.13 66.37
C ARG A 597 -21.21 -18.91 66.97
N PRO A 598 -20.64 -17.69 66.89
CA PRO A 598 -21.35 -16.48 67.32
C PRO A 598 -22.68 -16.26 66.60
N GLN A 599 -22.75 -16.56 65.30
CA GLN A 599 -23.96 -16.38 64.50
C GLN A 599 -25.07 -17.36 64.90
N VAL A 600 -24.71 -18.59 65.23
CA VAL A 600 -25.65 -19.60 65.74
C VAL A 600 -26.12 -19.26 67.15
N GLU A 601 -25.24 -18.75 68.02
CA GLU A 601 -25.64 -18.27 69.36
C GLU A 601 -26.65 -17.11 69.27
N THR A 602 -26.46 -16.16 68.35
CA THR A 602 -27.45 -15.10 68.08
C THR A 602 -28.76 -15.68 67.54
N CYS A 603 -28.69 -16.59 66.56
CA CYS A 603 -29.84 -17.32 66.01
C CYS A 603 -30.66 -18.04 67.09
N LEU A 604 -29.99 -18.70 68.04
CA LEU A 604 -30.62 -19.39 69.17
C LEU A 604 -31.27 -18.39 70.16
N LYS A 605 -30.60 -17.27 70.44
CA LYS A 605 -31.10 -16.23 71.36
C LYS A 605 -32.31 -15.49 70.79
N GLU A 606 -32.26 -15.15 69.50
CA GLU A 606 -33.28 -14.37 68.80
C GLU A 606 -34.40 -15.25 68.22
N LYS A 607 -34.20 -16.57 68.19
CA LYS A 607 -35.12 -17.58 67.65
C LYS A 607 -35.47 -17.32 66.17
N SER A 608 -34.52 -16.80 65.39
CA SER A 608 -34.66 -16.45 63.97
C SER A 608 -33.79 -17.36 63.10
N SER A 609 -34.17 -17.59 61.83
CA SER A 609 -33.38 -18.42 60.92
C SER A 609 -32.12 -17.69 60.41
N LEU A 610 -30.99 -18.41 60.34
CA LEU A 610 -29.72 -17.91 59.81
C LEU A 610 -29.47 -18.49 58.41
N ILE A 611 -29.24 -17.64 57.41
CA ILE A 611 -28.84 -18.06 56.06
C ILE A 611 -27.36 -17.75 55.85
N TYR A 612 -26.59 -18.73 55.42
CA TYR A 612 -25.18 -18.56 55.09
C TYR A 612 -24.78 -19.40 53.88
N ARG A 613 -23.67 -19.03 53.24
CA ARG A 613 -23.10 -19.75 52.08
C ARG A 613 -21.71 -20.21 52.43
N SER A 614 -21.41 -21.46 52.11
CA SER A 614 -20.10 -22.04 52.40
C SER A 614 -19.64 -22.93 51.26
N LYS A 615 -18.32 -22.96 51.05
CA LYS A 615 -17.67 -23.85 50.09
C LYS A 615 -17.10 -25.02 50.87
N VAL A 616 -17.67 -26.21 50.66
CA VAL A 616 -17.41 -27.40 51.48
C VAL A 616 -16.84 -28.50 50.58
N PRO A 617 -15.81 -29.25 51.00
CA PRO A 617 -15.34 -30.40 50.25
C PRO A 617 -16.29 -31.59 50.38
N ALA A 618 -16.65 -32.21 49.26
CA ALA A 618 -17.28 -33.51 49.22
C ALA A 618 -16.25 -34.64 49.43
N LYS A 619 -16.71 -35.88 49.67
CA LYS A 619 -15.87 -37.04 49.94
C LYS A 619 -14.83 -37.33 48.84
N ASP A 620 -15.12 -36.96 47.59
CA ASP A 620 -14.23 -37.13 46.44
C ASP A 620 -13.16 -36.03 46.29
N GLY A 621 -13.15 -35.05 47.19
CA GLY A 621 -12.21 -33.92 47.20
C GLY A 621 -12.66 -32.72 46.37
N LYS A 622 -13.81 -32.78 45.68
CA LYS A 622 -14.38 -31.62 44.97
C LYS A 622 -15.04 -30.67 45.95
N PHE A 623 -14.94 -29.37 45.67
CA PHE A 623 -15.61 -28.36 46.47
C PHE A 623 -17.00 -28.06 45.91
N ILE A 624 -18.00 -28.03 46.79
CA ILE A 624 -19.39 -27.71 46.49
C ILE A 624 -19.77 -26.43 47.23
N TRP A 625 -20.46 -25.52 46.56
CA TRP A 625 -21.05 -24.36 47.22
C TRP A 625 -22.44 -24.70 47.72
N VAL A 626 -22.65 -24.60 49.03
CA VAL A 626 -23.93 -24.86 49.67
C VAL A 626 -24.44 -23.60 50.34
N GLN A 627 -25.67 -23.22 50.04
CA GLN A 627 -26.41 -22.23 50.80
C GLN A 627 -27.26 -22.95 51.84
N SER A 628 -26.99 -22.67 53.11
CA SER A 628 -27.62 -23.32 54.25
C SER A 628 -28.50 -22.34 55.01
N THR A 629 -29.70 -22.78 55.37
CA THR A 629 -30.63 -22.08 56.25
C THR A 629 -30.78 -22.87 57.55
N LEU A 630 -30.22 -22.36 58.64
CA LEU A 630 -30.30 -22.95 59.98
C LEU A 630 -31.48 -22.34 60.74
N THR A 631 -32.37 -23.19 61.27
CA THR A 631 -33.60 -22.76 61.96
C THR A 631 -33.73 -23.45 63.33
N PRO A 632 -33.94 -22.68 64.41
CA PRO A 632 -34.20 -23.24 65.73
C PRO A 632 -35.66 -23.71 65.88
N ILE A 633 -35.85 -24.92 66.40
CA ILE A 633 -37.17 -25.49 66.72
C ILE A 633 -37.40 -25.43 68.23
N VAL A 634 -38.53 -24.86 68.62
CA VAL A 634 -38.97 -24.72 70.02
C VAL A 634 -40.16 -25.63 70.32
N ASN A 635 -40.30 -26.07 71.58
CA ASN A 635 -41.44 -26.86 72.05
C ASN A 635 -42.65 -25.97 72.39
N GLU A 636 -43.77 -26.58 72.82
CA GLU A 636 -45.02 -25.87 73.16
C GLU A 636 -44.86 -24.86 74.32
N ASN A 637 -43.86 -25.04 75.18
CA ASN A 637 -43.51 -24.10 76.25
C ASN A 637 -42.52 -23.01 75.80
N ASN A 638 -42.26 -22.91 74.48
CA ASN A 638 -41.35 -21.99 73.84
C ASN A 638 -39.88 -22.15 74.26
N GLU A 639 -39.52 -23.34 74.75
CA GLU A 639 -38.15 -23.74 75.07
C GLU A 639 -37.51 -24.41 73.86
N PHE A 640 -36.23 -24.13 73.64
CA PHE A 640 -35.51 -24.68 72.50
C PHE A 640 -35.39 -26.20 72.61
N TYR A 641 -35.68 -26.90 71.51
CA TYR A 641 -35.66 -28.36 71.45
C TYR A 641 -34.66 -28.92 70.42
N LYS A 642 -34.62 -28.42 69.17
CA LYS A 642 -33.71 -28.94 68.12
C LYS A 642 -33.28 -27.88 67.09
N LEU A 643 -32.12 -28.06 66.46
CA LEU A 643 -31.67 -27.25 65.32
C LEU A 643 -31.98 -28.02 64.03
N VAL A 644 -32.55 -27.33 63.03
CA VAL A 644 -32.78 -27.88 61.69
C VAL A 644 -32.06 -27.02 60.66
N GLU A 645 -31.09 -27.60 59.95
CA GLU A 645 -30.45 -26.97 58.80
C GLU A 645 -31.00 -27.55 57.50
N VAL A 646 -31.36 -26.66 56.57
CA VAL A 646 -31.69 -27.04 55.19
C VAL A 646 -30.68 -26.42 54.22
N GLY A 647 -29.92 -27.24 53.50
CA GLY A 647 -28.91 -26.82 52.54
C GLY A 647 -29.32 -27.06 51.08
N THR A 648 -28.94 -26.15 50.19
CA THR A 648 -29.13 -26.23 48.73
C THR A 648 -27.80 -26.03 48.00
N ASP A 649 -27.50 -26.89 47.02
CA ASP A 649 -26.33 -26.76 46.15
C ASP A 649 -26.53 -25.59 45.16
N ILE A 650 -25.60 -24.63 45.18
CA ILE A 650 -25.59 -23.45 44.30
C ILE A 650 -24.34 -23.37 43.42
N THR A 651 -23.61 -24.48 43.26
CA THR A 651 -22.31 -24.53 42.55
C THR A 651 -22.43 -24.05 41.11
N VAL A 652 -23.43 -24.54 40.35
CA VAL A 652 -23.67 -24.16 38.95
C VAL A 652 -23.95 -22.67 38.80
N LEU A 653 -24.68 -22.07 39.74
CA LEU A 653 -25.00 -20.64 39.71
C LEU A 653 -23.74 -19.79 39.89
N LYS A 654 -22.83 -20.22 40.79
CA LYS A 654 -21.58 -19.51 41.05
C LYS A 654 -20.59 -19.61 39.89
N GLU A 655 -20.51 -20.76 39.23
CA GLU A 655 -19.69 -20.94 38.03
C GLU A 655 -20.20 -20.06 36.87
N ALA A 656 -21.52 -19.94 36.70
CA ALA A 656 -22.11 -19.07 35.68
C ALA A 656 -21.84 -17.57 35.93
N GLU A 657 -21.85 -17.12 37.19
CA GLU A 657 -21.48 -15.73 37.53
C GLU A 657 -20.02 -15.41 37.18
N GLU A 658 -19.10 -16.35 37.43
CA GLU A 658 -17.68 -16.19 37.07
C GLU A 658 -17.48 -16.15 35.55
N GLU A 659 -18.18 -16.99 34.79
CA GLU A 659 -18.13 -17.01 33.32
C GLU A 659 -18.64 -15.69 32.72
N ILE A 660 -19.76 -15.15 33.23
CA ILE A 660 -20.30 -13.86 32.79
C ILE A 660 -19.29 -12.74 33.07
N MET A 661 -18.62 -12.76 34.21
CA MET A 661 -17.63 -11.74 34.57
C MET A 661 -16.42 -11.76 33.62
N GLN A 662 -15.93 -12.94 33.27
CA GLN A 662 -14.87 -13.09 32.27
C GLN A 662 -15.31 -12.58 30.89
N ARG A 663 -16.52 -12.94 30.46
CA ARG A 663 -17.05 -12.54 29.15
C ARG A 663 -17.26 -11.03 29.01
N ASN A 664 -17.67 -10.37 30.09
CA ASN A 664 -17.80 -8.91 30.11
C ASN A 664 -16.45 -8.20 29.98
N GLU A 665 -15.39 -8.76 30.57
CA GLU A 665 -14.04 -8.20 30.44
C GLU A 665 -13.49 -8.37 29.01
N GLU A 666 -13.75 -9.51 28.36
CA GLU A 666 -13.42 -9.71 26.94
C GLU A 666 -14.12 -8.69 26.03
N ILE A 667 -15.41 -8.43 26.26
CA ILE A 667 -16.18 -7.43 25.50
C ILE A 667 -15.59 -6.02 25.71
N ARG A 668 -15.17 -5.68 26.93
CA ARG A 668 -14.56 -4.37 27.22
C ARG A 668 -13.27 -4.16 26.43
N VAL A 669 -12.38 -5.15 26.43
CA VAL A 669 -11.12 -5.11 25.66
C VAL A 669 -11.39 -5.00 24.17
N GLN A 670 -12.37 -5.74 23.63
CA GLN A 670 -12.78 -5.62 22.23
C GLN A 670 -13.34 -4.23 21.89
N SER A 671 -14.14 -3.63 22.77
CA SER A 671 -14.69 -2.29 22.57
C SER A 671 -13.62 -1.21 22.55
N GLU A 672 -12.59 -1.33 23.40
CA GLU A 672 -11.45 -0.40 23.44
C GLU A 672 -10.61 -0.51 22.16
N ALA A 673 -10.33 -1.72 21.68
CA ALA A 673 -9.65 -1.94 20.41
C ALA A 673 -10.44 -1.38 19.22
N MET A 674 -11.76 -1.55 19.20
CA MET A 674 -12.65 -1.02 18.16
C MET A 674 -12.65 0.51 18.13
N ALA A 675 -12.61 1.17 19.29
CA ALA A 675 -12.51 2.62 19.38
C ALA A 675 -11.20 3.16 18.80
N GLN A 676 -10.07 2.49 19.06
CA GLN A 676 -8.78 2.86 18.46
C GLN A 676 -8.78 2.71 16.93
N ILE A 677 -9.35 1.61 16.42
CA ILE A 677 -9.49 1.39 14.97
C ILE A 677 -10.34 2.49 14.33
N ASN A 678 -11.47 2.86 14.95
CA ASN A 678 -12.32 3.94 14.45
C ASN A 678 -11.59 5.29 14.40
N GLN A 679 -10.79 5.60 15.43
CA GLN A 679 -10.00 6.83 15.45
C GLN A 679 -8.93 6.85 14.35
N GLU A 680 -8.28 5.71 14.09
CA GLU A 680 -7.33 5.58 12.98
C GLU A 680 -8.02 5.71 11.61
N LEU A 681 -9.22 5.13 11.47
CA LEU A 681 -10.04 5.22 10.27
C LEU A 681 -10.47 6.68 9.99
N GLU A 682 -10.90 7.42 11.01
CA GLU A 682 -11.24 8.85 10.89
C GLU A 682 -10.05 9.68 10.42
N LYS A 683 -8.85 9.43 10.98
CA LYS A 683 -7.63 10.10 10.56
C LYS A 683 -7.27 9.79 9.11
N LYS A 684 -7.39 8.53 8.68
CA LYS A 684 -7.17 8.13 7.28
C LYS A 684 -8.19 8.77 6.34
N ASN A 685 -9.47 8.81 6.72
CA ASN A 685 -10.52 9.45 5.92
C ASN A 685 -10.27 10.95 5.75
N SER A 686 -9.82 11.65 6.81
CA SER A 686 -9.44 13.06 6.71
C SER A 686 -8.32 13.26 5.68
N GLN A 687 -7.27 12.44 5.71
CA GLN A 687 -6.15 12.53 4.76
C GLN A 687 -6.57 12.26 3.30
N ILE A 688 -7.52 11.33 3.10
CA ILE A 688 -8.10 11.04 1.78
C ILE A 688 -8.87 12.27 1.28
N ILE A 689 -9.74 12.84 2.12
CA ILE A 689 -10.52 14.03 1.76
C ILE A 689 -9.60 15.20 1.40
N ASP A 690 -8.54 15.44 2.18
CA ASP A 690 -7.55 16.48 1.89
C ASP A 690 -6.86 16.26 0.54
N SER A 691 -6.54 15.01 0.20
CA SER A 691 -5.92 14.64 -1.08
C SER A 691 -6.87 14.83 -2.27
N ILE A 692 -8.16 14.50 -2.10
CA ILE A 692 -9.18 14.71 -3.13
C ILE A 692 -9.45 16.20 -3.34
N ASN A 693 -9.47 16.99 -2.26
CA ASN A 693 -9.59 18.45 -2.34
C ASN A 693 -8.39 19.09 -3.07
N TYR A 694 -7.19 18.55 -2.86
CA TYR A 694 -6.02 18.98 -3.61
C TYR A 694 -6.14 18.64 -5.11
N ALA A 695 -6.59 17.43 -5.45
CA ALA A 695 -6.88 17.05 -6.83
C ALA A 695 -7.93 17.98 -7.47
N LYS A 696 -8.96 18.36 -6.72
CA LYS A 696 -9.96 19.35 -7.14
C LYS A 696 -9.33 20.70 -7.48
N GLN A 697 -8.43 21.21 -6.66
CA GLN A 697 -7.74 22.48 -6.94
C GLN A 697 -6.96 22.42 -8.25
N ILE A 698 -6.32 21.29 -8.55
CA ILE A 698 -5.62 21.09 -9.82
C ILE A 698 -6.64 21.06 -10.97
N GLN A 699 -7.70 20.26 -10.85
CA GLN A 699 -8.73 20.18 -11.89
C GLN A 699 -9.38 21.55 -12.16
N ASP A 700 -9.77 22.28 -11.13
CA ASP A 700 -10.33 23.64 -11.23
C ASP A 700 -9.35 24.59 -11.95
N SER A 701 -8.04 24.42 -11.78
CA SER A 701 -7.02 25.24 -12.45
C SER A 701 -6.83 24.93 -13.94
N LEU A 702 -7.19 23.70 -14.35
CA LEU A 702 -7.13 23.24 -15.74
C LEU A 702 -8.39 23.59 -16.53
N LEU A 703 -9.52 23.81 -15.85
CA LEU A 703 -10.77 24.20 -16.49
C LEU A 703 -10.71 25.66 -16.98
N PRO A 704 -11.23 25.97 -18.18
CA PRO A 704 -11.30 27.33 -18.67
C PRO A 704 -12.07 28.25 -17.73
N SER A 705 -11.53 29.42 -17.42
CA SER A 705 -12.26 30.36 -16.58
C SER A 705 -13.50 30.93 -17.30
N GLU A 706 -14.60 31.09 -16.57
CA GLU A 706 -15.84 31.67 -17.11
C GLU A 706 -15.62 33.08 -17.70
N LYS A 707 -14.67 33.84 -17.14
CA LYS A 707 -14.25 35.15 -17.67
C LYS A 707 -13.62 35.04 -19.06
N THR A 708 -12.87 33.97 -19.33
CA THR A 708 -12.24 33.72 -20.63
C THR A 708 -13.31 33.40 -21.68
N LEU A 709 -14.28 32.56 -21.33
CA LEU A 709 -15.42 32.23 -22.20
C LEU A 709 -16.25 33.48 -22.53
N LYS A 710 -16.66 34.26 -21.53
CA LYS A 710 -17.44 35.50 -21.70
C LYS A 710 -16.73 36.59 -22.51
N ARG A 711 -15.40 36.58 -22.60
CA ARG A 711 -14.62 37.50 -23.44
C ARG A 711 -14.56 37.07 -24.90
N SER A 712 -14.78 35.79 -25.18
CA SER A 712 -14.55 35.19 -26.50
C SER A 712 -15.83 35.07 -27.34
N PHE A 713 -16.99 35.06 -26.67
CA PHE A 713 -18.32 34.87 -27.24
C PHE A 713 -19.26 36.04 -26.91
N ALA A 714 -20.27 36.26 -27.75
CA ALA A 714 -21.24 37.33 -27.57
C ALA A 714 -22.15 37.10 -26.36
N ASP A 715 -22.53 35.85 -26.12
CA ASP A 715 -23.28 35.39 -24.96
C ASP A 715 -22.96 33.90 -24.72
N THR A 716 -22.89 33.46 -23.46
CA THR A 716 -22.54 32.07 -23.12
C THR A 716 -22.97 31.72 -21.70
N PHE A 717 -23.30 30.45 -21.47
CA PHE A 717 -23.43 29.90 -20.13
C PHE A 717 -22.71 28.56 -20.03
N ILE A 718 -22.37 28.21 -18.79
CA ILE A 718 -21.94 26.87 -18.44
C ILE A 718 -22.70 26.37 -17.21
N PHE A 719 -23.29 25.18 -17.34
CA PHE A 719 -23.88 24.41 -16.25
C PHE A 719 -22.97 23.22 -15.98
N PHE A 720 -22.08 23.37 -15.00
CA PHE A 720 -21.10 22.36 -14.60
C PHE A 720 -21.37 21.90 -13.17
N LYS A 721 -21.76 20.63 -13.01
CA LYS A 721 -22.07 20.01 -11.71
C LYS A 721 -21.38 18.66 -11.57
N PRO A 722 -20.23 18.62 -10.89
CA PRO A 722 -19.64 17.35 -10.45
C PRO A 722 -20.60 16.59 -9.51
N LYS A 723 -20.68 15.27 -9.65
CA LYS A 723 -21.37 14.34 -8.77
C LYS A 723 -20.63 14.17 -7.45
N ASP A 724 -19.31 13.99 -7.54
CA ASP A 724 -18.39 13.87 -6.40
C ASP A 724 -17.60 15.19 -6.21
N ILE A 725 -16.57 15.20 -5.35
CA ILE A 725 -15.71 16.38 -5.11
C ILE A 725 -14.99 16.81 -6.41
N VAL A 726 -14.65 15.85 -7.28
CA VAL A 726 -13.99 16.02 -8.57
C VAL A 726 -14.83 15.34 -9.66
N SER A 727 -14.78 15.90 -10.87
CA SER A 727 -15.61 15.47 -12.01
C SER A 727 -14.83 14.59 -12.97
N GLY A 728 -15.44 13.57 -13.56
CA GLY A 728 -14.96 12.94 -14.80
C GLY A 728 -15.20 13.85 -16.00
N ASP A 729 -16.37 14.47 -16.05
CA ASP A 729 -16.68 15.39 -17.12
C ASP A 729 -15.85 16.66 -17.04
N PHE A 730 -15.50 17.21 -18.19
CA PHE A 730 -14.87 18.51 -18.27
C PHE A 730 -15.23 19.22 -19.57
N TYR A 731 -14.93 20.51 -19.60
CA TYR A 731 -15.02 21.34 -20.78
C TYR A 731 -13.64 21.93 -21.06
N TRP A 732 -13.36 22.10 -22.34
CA TRP A 732 -12.07 22.57 -22.83
C TRP A 732 -12.27 23.73 -23.79
N PHE A 733 -11.38 24.71 -23.74
CA PHE A 733 -11.43 25.91 -24.57
C PHE A 733 -10.02 26.40 -24.86
N GLU A 734 -9.72 26.62 -26.12
CA GLU A 734 -8.46 27.25 -26.53
C GLU A 734 -8.65 28.19 -27.72
N LYS A 735 -7.83 29.25 -27.75
CA LYS A 735 -7.79 30.19 -28.87
C LYS A 735 -6.40 30.17 -29.50
N VAL A 736 -6.32 29.64 -30.72
CA VAL A 736 -5.07 29.59 -31.51
C VAL A 736 -5.26 30.44 -32.76
N GLU A 737 -4.49 31.52 -32.86
CA GLU A 737 -4.61 32.50 -33.94
C GLU A 737 -6.05 33.09 -34.02
N GLU A 738 -6.72 32.92 -35.17
CA GLU A 738 -8.11 33.35 -35.41
C GLU A 738 -9.13 32.21 -35.28
N LYS A 739 -8.71 31.04 -34.78
CA LYS A 739 -9.55 29.88 -34.51
C LYS A 739 -9.85 29.75 -33.03
N ILE A 740 -11.10 29.41 -32.72
CA ILE A 740 -11.56 29.13 -31.37
C ILE A 740 -11.99 27.68 -31.31
N PHE A 741 -11.44 26.92 -30.37
CA PHE A 741 -11.80 25.55 -30.12
C PHE A 741 -12.57 25.45 -28.80
N ILE A 742 -13.62 24.65 -28.80
CA ILE A 742 -14.41 24.36 -27.60
C ILE A 742 -14.90 22.92 -27.62
N ALA A 743 -14.80 22.25 -26.47
CA ALA A 743 -15.29 20.89 -26.31
C ALA A 743 -15.99 20.67 -24.98
N VAL A 744 -16.95 19.76 -24.97
CA VAL A 744 -17.48 19.10 -23.77
C VAL A 744 -17.13 17.63 -23.87
N ILE A 745 -16.59 17.09 -22.78
CA ILE A 745 -16.06 15.75 -22.72
C ILE A 745 -16.68 15.05 -21.51
N ASP A 746 -17.19 13.85 -21.75
CA ASP A 746 -17.75 12.95 -20.75
C ASP A 746 -16.77 11.78 -20.60
N CYS A 747 -16.22 11.61 -19.40
CA CYS A 747 -15.19 10.60 -19.17
C CYS A 747 -15.79 9.41 -18.45
N THR A 748 -15.34 8.21 -18.80
CA THR A 748 -15.71 7.02 -18.04
C THR A 748 -15.22 7.11 -16.60
N GLY A 749 -16.14 6.84 -15.66
CA GLY A 749 -15.85 6.82 -14.23
C GLY A 749 -16.07 8.18 -13.55
N HIS A 750 -16.41 8.15 -12.27
CA HIS A 750 -16.65 9.34 -11.46
C HIS A 750 -15.66 9.44 -10.29
N GLY A 751 -15.58 10.60 -9.65
CA GLY A 751 -14.62 10.84 -8.58
C GLY A 751 -13.18 10.80 -9.08
N VAL A 752 -12.25 10.25 -8.28
CA VAL A 752 -10.81 10.32 -8.56
C VAL A 752 -10.42 9.67 -9.90
N PRO A 753 -10.91 8.46 -10.28
CA PRO A 753 -10.64 7.88 -11.61
C PRO A 753 -11.13 8.74 -12.78
N GLY A 754 -12.35 9.28 -12.69
CA GLY A 754 -12.89 10.20 -13.70
C GLY A 754 -12.04 11.46 -13.82
N ALA A 755 -11.67 12.06 -12.68
CA ALA A 755 -10.82 13.23 -12.66
C ALA A 755 -9.49 13.00 -13.37
N PHE A 756 -8.89 11.81 -13.26
CA PHE A 756 -7.70 11.47 -14.03
C PHE A 756 -7.93 11.46 -15.54
N MET A 757 -9.01 10.84 -15.98
CA MET A 757 -9.38 10.84 -17.40
C MET A 757 -9.58 12.27 -17.91
N SER A 758 -10.24 13.13 -17.11
CA SER A 758 -10.42 14.55 -17.45
C SER A 758 -9.08 15.29 -17.65
N MET A 759 -8.10 15.02 -16.79
CA MET A 759 -6.78 15.65 -16.86
C MET A 759 -5.95 15.12 -18.04
N ILE A 760 -6.00 13.81 -18.31
CA ILE A 760 -5.35 13.19 -19.47
C ILE A 760 -5.93 13.78 -20.75
N GLY A 761 -7.25 13.82 -20.87
CA GLY A 761 -7.94 14.38 -22.03
C GLY A 761 -7.57 15.84 -22.28
N ASN A 762 -7.63 16.68 -21.24
CA ASN A 762 -7.25 18.10 -21.35
C ASN A 762 -5.79 18.27 -21.80
N THR A 763 -4.85 17.53 -21.19
CA THR A 763 -3.43 17.59 -21.55
C THR A 763 -3.20 17.20 -23.01
N LEU A 764 -3.81 16.09 -23.44
CA LEU A 764 -3.65 15.60 -24.81
C LEU A 764 -4.29 16.53 -25.85
N LEU A 765 -5.44 17.14 -25.53
CA LEU A 765 -6.04 18.17 -26.38
C LEU A 765 -5.11 19.36 -26.57
N ASN A 766 -4.47 19.84 -25.49
CA ASN A 766 -3.47 20.91 -25.57
C ASN A 766 -2.26 20.50 -26.42
N GLU A 767 -1.71 19.30 -26.23
CA GLU A 767 -0.58 18.80 -27.02
C GLU A 767 -0.95 18.73 -28.52
N ILE A 768 -2.11 18.17 -28.85
CA ILE A 768 -2.57 17.98 -30.23
C ILE A 768 -2.83 19.33 -30.92
N VAL A 769 -3.52 20.24 -30.25
CA VAL A 769 -3.98 21.50 -30.86
C VAL A 769 -2.89 22.57 -30.82
N ILE A 770 -2.16 22.71 -29.72
CA ILE A 770 -1.19 23.80 -29.52
C ILE A 770 0.19 23.40 -30.03
N GLU A 771 0.69 22.22 -29.62
CA GLU A 771 2.07 21.80 -29.91
C GLU A 771 2.18 21.19 -31.31
N HIS A 772 1.32 20.22 -31.63
CA HIS A 772 1.28 19.57 -32.94
C HIS A 772 0.53 20.38 -34.01
N LYS A 773 -0.17 21.45 -33.61
CA LYS A 773 -0.90 22.36 -34.52
C LYS A 773 -1.92 21.66 -35.40
N ILE A 774 -2.58 20.63 -34.88
CA ILE A 774 -3.66 19.91 -35.57
C ILE A 774 -4.97 20.64 -35.27
N HIS A 775 -5.56 21.26 -36.29
CA HIS A 775 -6.67 22.21 -36.11
C HIS A 775 -8.00 21.75 -36.72
N LYS A 776 -8.06 20.55 -37.31
CA LYS A 776 -9.29 20.00 -37.88
C LYS A 776 -9.96 19.09 -36.84
N PRO A 777 -11.23 19.31 -36.44
CA PRO A 777 -11.88 18.56 -35.36
C PRO A 777 -11.77 17.04 -35.47
N SER A 778 -12.10 16.47 -36.64
CA SER A 778 -11.96 15.03 -36.91
C SER A 778 -10.53 14.49 -36.69
N GLU A 779 -9.51 15.21 -37.15
CA GLU A 779 -8.11 14.81 -36.98
C GLU A 779 -7.64 14.96 -35.53
N ILE A 780 -8.18 15.94 -34.80
CA ILE A 780 -7.94 16.08 -33.36
C ILE A 780 -8.46 14.83 -32.64
N LEU A 781 -9.69 14.39 -32.93
CA LEU A 781 -10.27 13.18 -32.32
C LEU A 781 -9.49 11.92 -32.69
N ASP A 782 -9.02 11.77 -33.94
CA ASP A 782 -8.19 10.63 -34.35
C ASP A 782 -6.88 10.54 -33.54
N ASN A 783 -6.21 11.69 -33.35
CA ASN A 783 -4.95 11.75 -32.60
C ASN A 783 -5.22 11.57 -31.10
N LEU A 784 -6.30 12.14 -30.59
CA LEU A 784 -6.71 11.99 -29.19
C LEU A 784 -6.99 10.53 -28.87
N ASN A 785 -7.71 9.82 -29.74
CA ASN A 785 -7.97 8.38 -29.58
C ASN A 785 -6.67 7.57 -29.49
N LYS A 786 -5.73 7.80 -30.41
CA LYS A 786 -4.43 7.12 -30.40
C LYS A 786 -3.63 7.43 -29.13
N ALA A 787 -3.62 8.70 -28.72
CA ALA A 787 -2.86 9.15 -27.56
C ALA A 787 -3.47 8.65 -26.25
N VAL A 788 -4.81 8.62 -26.12
CA VAL A 788 -5.53 8.03 -24.98
C VAL A 788 -5.27 6.53 -24.92
N ILE A 789 -5.44 5.79 -26.04
CA ILE A 789 -5.13 4.35 -26.09
C ILE A 789 -3.68 4.12 -25.66
N TYR A 790 -2.72 4.87 -26.20
CA TYR A 790 -1.31 4.73 -25.83
C TYR A 790 -1.05 5.03 -24.35
N SER A 791 -1.71 6.06 -23.80
CA SER A 791 -1.58 6.46 -22.40
C SER A 791 -2.15 5.39 -21.45
N LEU A 792 -3.21 4.68 -21.87
CA LEU A 792 -3.89 3.63 -21.11
C LEU A 792 -3.36 2.20 -21.39
N SER A 793 -2.53 1.99 -22.43
CA SER A 793 -2.11 0.65 -22.89
C SER A 793 -0.66 0.25 -22.57
N ARG A 794 0.04 0.94 -21.66
CA ARG A 794 1.32 0.41 -21.16
C ARG A 794 1.13 -0.93 -20.42
N LYS A 795 1.95 -1.89 -20.80
CA LYS A 795 1.83 -3.35 -20.62
C LYS A 795 1.93 -3.85 -19.16
N ASP A 796 1.36 -5.05 -18.97
CA ASP A 796 1.40 -5.96 -17.80
C ASP A 796 0.36 -5.76 -16.68
N ILE A 797 -0.79 -5.19 -17.01
CA ILE A 797 -2.00 -5.35 -16.20
C ILE A 797 -3.13 -5.76 -17.14
N ASP A 798 -3.78 -6.88 -16.84
CA ASP A 798 -5.06 -7.26 -17.40
C ASP A 798 -6.08 -6.15 -17.10
N PHE A 799 -6.10 -5.09 -17.91
CA PHE A 799 -7.22 -4.15 -18.02
C PHE A 799 -8.38 -4.80 -18.78
N SER A 800 -8.56 -6.12 -18.62
CA SER A 800 -9.63 -6.88 -19.27
C SER A 800 -11.00 -6.66 -18.62
N SER A 801 -11.14 -5.71 -17.68
CA SER A 801 -12.40 -5.46 -16.98
C SER A 801 -12.87 -4.00 -16.94
N GLN A 802 -12.13 -3.03 -17.50
CA GLN A 802 -12.57 -1.62 -17.57
C GLN A 802 -12.22 -1.01 -18.93
N ASN A 803 -13.25 -0.70 -19.72
CA ASN A 803 -13.16 0.09 -20.94
C ASN A 803 -13.12 1.58 -20.54
N ASP A 804 -11.98 2.05 -20.03
CA ASP A 804 -11.82 3.47 -19.73
C ASP A 804 -11.66 4.26 -21.05
N GLY A 805 -12.45 5.33 -21.22
CA GLY A 805 -12.59 6.08 -22.45
C GLY A 805 -13.26 7.44 -22.25
N MET A 806 -13.57 8.12 -23.35
CA MET A 806 -14.13 9.47 -23.32
C MET A 806 -15.09 9.66 -24.49
N ASP A 807 -16.24 10.25 -24.21
CA ASP A 807 -17.15 10.76 -25.22
C ASP A 807 -16.91 12.26 -25.34
N ILE A 808 -16.94 12.79 -26.56
CA ILE A 808 -16.53 14.18 -26.80
C ILE A 808 -17.35 14.82 -27.89
N SER A 809 -17.78 16.05 -27.62
CA SER A 809 -18.32 16.99 -28.58
C SER A 809 -17.30 18.10 -28.81
N LEU A 810 -16.73 18.21 -30.02
CA LEU A 810 -15.70 19.20 -30.33
C LEU A 810 -16.16 20.14 -31.46
N CYS A 811 -15.92 21.44 -31.26
CA CYS A 811 -16.23 22.50 -32.19
C CYS A 811 -15.00 23.39 -32.45
N CYS A 812 -14.77 23.73 -33.72
CA CYS A 812 -13.80 24.72 -34.17
C CYS A 812 -14.50 25.86 -34.92
N ILE A 813 -14.33 27.09 -34.46
CA ILE A 813 -14.89 28.30 -35.06
C ILE A 813 -13.75 29.09 -35.72
N ASP A 814 -13.79 29.21 -37.03
CA ASP A 814 -12.85 30.04 -37.80
C ASP A 814 -13.51 31.38 -38.17
N LYS A 815 -13.15 32.43 -37.44
CA LYS A 815 -13.72 33.79 -37.63
C LYS A 815 -13.25 34.43 -38.94
N LYS A 816 -12.10 34.01 -39.48
CA LYS A 816 -11.54 34.57 -40.72
C LYS A 816 -12.27 34.01 -41.94
N LEU A 817 -12.58 32.72 -41.91
CA LEU A 817 -13.29 32.04 -42.99
C LEU A 817 -14.82 32.10 -42.84
N ASN A 818 -15.33 32.61 -41.70
CA ASN A 818 -16.75 32.53 -41.32
C ASN A 818 -17.28 31.10 -41.41
N LYS A 819 -16.52 30.15 -40.85
CA LYS A 819 -16.83 28.73 -40.87
C LYS A 819 -16.85 28.15 -39.46
N ILE A 820 -17.67 27.13 -39.29
CA ILE A 820 -17.71 26.32 -38.08
C ILE A 820 -17.64 24.85 -38.46
N GLU A 821 -16.79 24.12 -37.76
CA GLU A 821 -16.55 22.69 -37.97
C GLU A 821 -16.83 21.92 -36.67
N PHE A 822 -17.45 20.76 -36.79
CA PHE A 822 -17.77 19.87 -35.67
C PHE A 822 -17.23 18.46 -35.91
N ALA A 823 -16.80 17.81 -34.85
CA ALA A 823 -16.60 16.36 -34.80
C ALA A 823 -17.01 15.86 -33.40
N CYS A 824 -17.68 14.72 -33.35
CA CYS A 824 -18.17 14.15 -32.10
C CYS A 824 -17.85 12.65 -32.04
N ALA A 825 -17.59 12.15 -30.82
CA ALA A 825 -17.39 10.73 -30.52
C ALA A 825 -18.41 10.35 -29.43
N ASN A 826 -19.35 9.48 -29.78
CA ASN A 826 -20.43 8.95 -28.95
C ASN A 826 -21.22 10.01 -28.13
N GLN A 827 -21.27 11.23 -28.66
CA GLN A 827 -21.95 12.39 -28.09
C GLN A 827 -22.59 13.19 -29.22
N LEU A 828 -23.37 14.23 -28.89
CA LEU A 828 -24.10 15.03 -29.89
C LEU A 828 -24.05 16.53 -29.61
N ILE A 829 -24.21 17.32 -30.66
CA ILE A 829 -24.28 18.79 -30.60
C ILE A 829 -25.61 19.28 -31.17
N TYR A 830 -26.21 20.26 -30.49
CA TYR A 830 -27.31 21.05 -31.07
C TYR A 830 -26.76 22.35 -31.65
N PHE A 831 -26.98 22.55 -32.95
CA PHE A 831 -26.54 23.75 -33.67
C PHE A 831 -27.74 24.44 -34.33
N PHE A 832 -27.99 25.69 -33.96
CA PHE A 832 -28.99 26.52 -34.62
C PHE A 832 -28.35 27.40 -35.70
N GLU A 833 -28.69 27.09 -36.95
CA GLU A 833 -28.45 27.98 -38.08
C GLU A 833 -29.70 28.86 -38.26
N LYS A 834 -29.70 30.02 -37.59
CA LYS A 834 -30.90 30.87 -37.41
C LYS A 834 -32.02 30.13 -36.67
N ASP A 835 -33.12 29.79 -37.35
CA ASP A 835 -34.27 29.08 -36.79
C ASP A 835 -34.20 27.55 -36.97
N LYS A 836 -33.27 27.06 -37.80
CA LYS A 836 -33.16 25.64 -38.10
C LYS A 836 -32.22 24.96 -37.10
N LEU A 837 -32.77 24.03 -36.32
CA LEU A 837 -31.98 23.12 -35.48
C LEU A 837 -31.36 22.02 -36.36
N ASN A 838 -30.04 21.98 -36.40
CA ASN A 838 -29.24 20.89 -36.94
C ASN A 838 -28.71 20.05 -35.76
N LEU A 839 -28.91 18.73 -35.85
CA LEU A 839 -28.36 17.77 -34.91
C LEU A 839 -27.08 17.20 -35.51
N ILE A 840 -25.96 17.33 -34.81
CA ILE A 840 -24.70 16.68 -35.19
C ILE A 840 -24.50 15.49 -34.27
N GLU A 841 -24.77 14.30 -34.77
CA GLU A 841 -24.54 13.04 -34.06
C GLU A 841 -23.08 12.63 -34.23
N GLY A 842 -22.43 12.23 -33.14
CA GLY A 842 -21.09 11.69 -33.18
C GLY A 842 -21.01 10.29 -33.72
N ASP A 843 -19.82 9.92 -34.16
CA ASP A 843 -19.54 8.53 -34.49
C ASP A 843 -19.73 7.66 -33.25
N ILE A 844 -20.28 6.46 -33.41
CA ILE A 844 -20.64 5.54 -32.31
C ILE A 844 -19.47 5.06 -31.44
N TYR A 845 -18.24 5.50 -31.72
CA TYR A 845 -17.01 5.04 -31.07
C TYR A 845 -16.45 6.12 -30.17
N SER A 846 -16.35 5.80 -28.88
CA SER A 846 -15.68 6.62 -27.88
C SER A 846 -14.18 6.71 -28.13
N ILE A 847 -13.56 7.77 -27.62
CA ILE A 847 -12.11 7.91 -27.55
C ILE A 847 -11.58 6.91 -26.50
N GLY A 848 -10.57 6.10 -26.85
CA GLY A 848 -9.95 5.13 -25.95
C GLY A 848 -10.34 3.67 -26.21
N GLU A 849 -11.30 3.39 -27.11
CA GLU A 849 -11.70 2.01 -27.40
C GLU A 849 -10.62 1.23 -28.17
N LYS A 850 -10.20 0.07 -27.63
CA LYS A 850 -9.14 -0.80 -28.20
C LYS A 850 -9.56 -1.61 -29.43
N LEU A 851 -10.83 -1.57 -29.81
CA LEU A 851 -11.27 -2.17 -31.06
C LEU A 851 -10.80 -1.23 -32.18
N PHE A 852 -9.63 -1.50 -32.77
CA PHE A 852 -9.19 -1.20 -34.15
C PHE A 852 -7.67 -0.89 -34.21
N GLU A 853 -6.85 -1.96 -34.22
CA GLU A 853 -5.51 -1.96 -34.82
C GLU A 853 -5.54 -1.86 -36.37
N LYS A 854 -6.66 -1.47 -36.99
CA LYS A 854 -6.75 -1.25 -38.44
C LYS A 854 -6.79 0.24 -38.73
N ASP A 855 -5.81 0.71 -39.49
CA ASP A 855 -5.62 2.07 -40.02
C ASP A 855 -6.79 2.69 -40.83
N SER A 856 -8.03 2.18 -40.73
CA SER A 856 -9.15 2.52 -41.62
C SER A 856 -10.25 3.41 -41.03
N PHE A 857 -10.47 3.45 -39.72
CA PHE A 857 -11.52 4.30 -39.14
C PHE A 857 -11.01 5.73 -38.92
N ARG A 858 -11.87 6.71 -39.19
CA ARG A 858 -11.61 8.16 -39.07
C ARG A 858 -12.88 8.84 -38.61
N TYR A 859 -12.77 9.73 -37.62
CA TYR A 859 -13.92 10.51 -37.16
C TYR A 859 -14.45 11.43 -38.27
N GLN A 860 -15.76 11.61 -38.31
CA GLN A 860 -16.42 12.47 -39.29
C GLN A 860 -16.30 13.95 -38.93
N ASN A 861 -16.22 14.78 -39.97
CA ASN A 861 -16.14 16.23 -39.84
C ASN A 861 -17.37 16.85 -40.49
N HIS A 862 -18.08 17.70 -39.76
CA HIS A 862 -19.26 18.42 -40.25
C HIS A 862 -18.94 19.91 -40.36
N GLU A 863 -19.13 20.50 -41.54
CA GLU A 863 -18.80 21.90 -41.81
C GLU A 863 -20.07 22.70 -42.11
N PHE A 864 -20.20 23.88 -41.49
CA PHE A 864 -21.30 24.82 -41.70
C PHE A 864 -20.78 26.26 -41.85
N ASN A 865 -21.61 27.11 -42.42
CA ASN A 865 -21.33 28.55 -42.47
C ASN A 865 -21.65 29.21 -41.14
N LEU A 866 -20.77 30.09 -40.68
CA LEU A 866 -20.98 30.84 -39.46
C LEU A 866 -21.84 32.07 -39.72
N THR A 867 -22.90 32.24 -38.93
CA THR A 867 -23.74 33.46 -38.92
C THR A 867 -23.67 34.15 -37.56
N SER A 868 -23.92 35.45 -37.50
CA SER A 868 -23.85 36.26 -36.26
C SER A 868 -24.93 35.96 -35.22
N ASP A 869 -25.84 35.02 -35.49
CA ASP A 869 -26.88 34.56 -34.55
C ASP A 869 -26.78 33.03 -34.33
N SER A 870 -25.63 32.45 -34.65
CA SER A 870 -25.41 31.00 -34.48
C SER A 870 -25.37 30.65 -33.00
N ARG A 871 -26.19 29.68 -32.60
CA ARG A 871 -26.25 29.17 -31.21
C ARG A 871 -25.82 27.70 -31.19
N ILE A 872 -24.93 27.34 -30.28
CA ILE A 872 -24.36 26.00 -30.16
C ILE A 872 -24.57 25.51 -28.72
N TYR A 873 -24.99 24.26 -28.57
CA TYR A 873 -25.12 23.59 -27.28
C TYR A 873 -24.36 22.26 -27.30
N LEU A 874 -23.45 22.09 -26.34
CA LEU A 874 -22.66 20.87 -26.14
C LEU A 874 -22.95 20.33 -24.73
N PHE A 875 -23.09 19.03 -24.57
CA PHE A 875 -23.42 18.44 -23.26
C PHE A 875 -22.99 16.98 -23.10
N SER A 876 -22.73 16.60 -21.84
CA SER A 876 -22.59 15.21 -21.39
C SER A 876 -23.94 14.60 -21.04
N ASP A 877 -23.99 13.27 -20.89
CA ASP A 877 -25.25 12.55 -20.73
C ASP A 877 -25.87 12.72 -19.33
N GLY A 878 -25.09 13.13 -18.31
CA GLY A 878 -25.53 13.16 -16.91
C GLY A 878 -26.78 14.00 -16.63
N PHE A 879 -26.99 15.11 -17.37
CA PHE A 879 -28.25 15.86 -17.28
C PHE A 879 -29.43 15.01 -17.75
N THR A 880 -29.26 14.34 -18.89
CA THR A 880 -30.30 13.52 -19.51
C THR A 880 -30.52 12.20 -18.77
N ASP A 881 -29.52 11.76 -18.01
CA ASP A 881 -29.50 10.52 -17.26
C ASP A 881 -30.07 10.62 -15.85
N GLN A 882 -30.26 11.84 -15.35
CA GLN A 882 -30.82 12.09 -14.03
C GLN A 882 -32.24 11.51 -13.85
N PHE A 883 -32.42 10.69 -12.82
CA PHE A 883 -33.73 10.19 -12.40
C PHE A 883 -34.42 11.20 -11.47
N GLY A 884 -35.72 11.37 -11.68
CA GLY A 884 -36.49 12.39 -10.98
C GLY A 884 -37.99 12.41 -11.30
N GLY A 885 -38.66 13.46 -10.82
CA GLY A 885 -40.09 13.68 -10.96
C GLY A 885 -40.96 12.71 -10.16
N MET A 886 -42.29 12.86 -10.26
CA MET A 886 -43.27 12.10 -9.45
C MET A 886 -43.17 10.58 -9.59
N ASN A 887 -42.66 10.09 -10.73
CA ASN A 887 -42.59 8.66 -11.05
C ASN A 887 -41.15 8.13 -11.05
N ASN A 888 -40.17 8.91 -10.57
CA ASN A 888 -38.75 8.57 -10.56
C ASN A 888 -38.25 8.04 -11.92
N LYS A 889 -38.43 8.83 -12.99
CA LYS A 889 -38.05 8.47 -14.36
C LYS A 889 -36.78 9.20 -14.79
N LYS A 890 -36.05 8.63 -15.75
CA LYS A 890 -34.95 9.27 -16.47
C LYS A 890 -35.43 10.53 -17.18
N PHE A 891 -34.60 11.58 -17.24
CA PHE A 891 -34.97 12.86 -17.87
C PHE A 891 -35.09 12.74 -19.41
N TYR A 892 -34.21 11.97 -20.04
CA TYR A 892 -34.12 11.77 -21.49
C TYR A 892 -33.71 13.03 -22.29
N GLU A 893 -32.88 12.81 -23.30
CA GLU A 893 -32.43 13.80 -24.27
C GLU A 893 -33.57 14.61 -24.91
N THR A 894 -34.69 13.94 -25.24
CA THR A 894 -35.87 14.60 -25.85
C THR A 894 -36.46 15.73 -25.01
N GLN A 895 -36.38 15.66 -23.68
CA GLN A 895 -36.86 16.73 -22.80
C GLN A 895 -35.89 17.91 -22.78
N LEU A 896 -34.59 17.63 -22.70
CA LEU A 896 -33.55 18.67 -22.78
C LEU A 896 -33.62 19.42 -24.11
N ARG A 897 -33.80 18.69 -25.22
CA ARG A 897 -34.00 19.26 -26.55
C ARG A 897 -35.20 20.22 -26.59
N ARG A 898 -36.34 19.83 -26.01
CA ARG A 898 -37.53 20.70 -25.94
C ARG A 898 -37.25 21.96 -25.14
N ILE A 899 -36.57 21.86 -24.01
CA ILE A 899 -36.23 23.02 -23.17
C ILE A 899 -35.34 24.01 -23.92
N ILE A 900 -34.35 23.52 -24.65
CA ILE A 900 -33.46 24.36 -25.46
C ILE A 900 -34.25 25.05 -26.58
N ILE A 901 -35.13 24.33 -27.28
CA ILE A 901 -35.97 24.90 -28.35
C ILE A 901 -36.91 25.99 -27.79
N ASP A 902 -37.62 25.69 -26.69
CA ASP A 902 -38.65 26.57 -26.13
C ASP A 902 -38.05 27.87 -25.55
N ASN A 903 -36.76 27.87 -25.21
CA ASN A 903 -36.08 29.00 -24.59
C ASN A 903 -34.99 29.61 -25.47
N LYS A 904 -34.87 29.23 -26.75
CA LYS A 904 -33.77 29.67 -27.64
C LYS A 904 -33.65 31.19 -27.74
N GLU A 905 -34.76 31.92 -27.70
CA GLU A 905 -34.78 33.38 -27.83
C GLU A 905 -34.38 34.14 -26.56
N LYS A 906 -34.30 33.46 -25.42
CA LYS A 906 -33.86 34.08 -24.17
C LYS A 906 -32.35 34.24 -24.16
N SER A 907 -31.85 35.18 -23.35
CA SER A 907 -30.41 35.29 -23.10
C SER A 907 -29.87 34.02 -22.44
N PHE A 908 -28.58 33.74 -22.62
CA PHE A 908 -27.99 32.53 -22.07
C PHE A 908 -27.96 32.50 -20.54
N ASN A 909 -27.92 33.66 -19.88
CA ASN A 909 -28.12 33.74 -18.42
C ASN A 909 -29.54 33.32 -18.02
N GLU A 910 -30.58 33.78 -18.72
CA GLU A 910 -31.96 33.35 -18.44
C GLU A 910 -32.16 31.86 -18.74
N GLN A 911 -31.54 31.34 -19.80
CA GLN A 911 -31.56 29.91 -20.09
C GLN A 911 -30.91 29.09 -18.97
N LEU A 912 -29.77 29.54 -18.43
CA LEU A 912 -29.09 28.89 -17.30
C LEU A 912 -29.99 28.84 -16.05
N GLU A 913 -30.68 29.93 -15.71
CA GLU A 913 -31.62 29.95 -14.58
C GLU A 913 -32.75 28.94 -14.76
N ILE A 914 -33.31 28.86 -15.97
CA ILE A 914 -34.39 27.93 -16.31
C ILE A 914 -33.91 26.48 -16.23
N ILE A 915 -32.77 26.17 -16.84
CA ILE A 915 -32.14 24.85 -16.82
C ILE A 915 -31.86 24.41 -15.38
N THR A 916 -31.29 25.30 -14.57
CA THR A 916 -30.99 25.05 -13.16
C THR A 916 -32.27 24.74 -12.38
N SER A 917 -33.31 25.56 -12.56
CA SER A 917 -34.59 25.36 -11.88
C SER A 917 -35.26 24.03 -12.29
N ILE A 918 -35.26 23.70 -13.58
CA ILE A 918 -35.82 22.44 -14.08
C ILE A 918 -35.06 21.25 -13.53
N PHE A 919 -33.74 21.31 -13.53
CA PHE A 919 -32.90 20.22 -13.02
C PHE A 919 -33.14 19.96 -11.53
N GLU A 920 -33.10 21.00 -10.70
CA GLU A 920 -33.32 20.84 -9.25
C GLU A 920 -34.74 20.34 -8.93
N ASN A 921 -35.75 20.84 -9.65
CA ASN A 921 -37.13 20.39 -9.48
C ASN A 921 -37.31 18.94 -9.94
N TRP A 922 -36.65 18.52 -11.03
CA TRP A 922 -36.71 17.14 -11.50
C TRP A 922 -36.01 16.21 -10.51
N LYS A 923 -34.75 16.50 -10.16
CA LYS A 923 -33.95 15.71 -9.22
C LYS A 923 -34.64 15.57 -7.87
N GLY A 924 -35.19 16.68 -7.33
CA GLY A 924 -35.79 16.70 -6.01
C GLY A 924 -34.85 16.15 -4.93
N ASN A 925 -35.33 15.18 -4.16
CA ASN A 925 -34.56 14.52 -3.10
C ASN A 925 -33.68 13.35 -3.59
N ASN A 926 -33.69 13.04 -4.88
CA ASN A 926 -32.78 12.02 -5.42
C ASN A 926 -31.34 12.51 -5.42
N LEU A 927 -30.42 11.55 -5.31
CA LEU A 927 -28.99 11.82 -5.50
C LEU A 927 -28.71 12.13 -6.98
N GLN A 928 -27.68 12.93 -7.22
CA GLN A 928 -27.13 13.12 -8.56
C GLN A 928 -26.48 11.81 -9.01
N ILE A 929 -26.77 11.38 -10.23
CA ILE A 929 -26.37 10.05 -10.71
C ILE A 929 -25.03 10.09 -11.41
N ASP A 930 -24.77 11.17 -12.15
CA ASP A 930 -23.53 11.36 -12.89
C ASP A 930 -23.03 12.80 -12.87
N ASP A 931 -21.79 13.02 -13.31
CA ASP A 931 -21.26 14.36 -13.58
C ASP A 931 -22.08 15.04 -14.69
N ILE A 932 -22.16 16.37 -14.65
CA ILE A 932 -22.99 17.12 -15.60
C ILE A 932 -22.22 18.28 -16.17
N THR A 933 -22.10 18.32 -17.50
CA THR A 933 -21.60 19.46 -18.24
C THR A 933 -22.58 19.82 -19.35
N LEU A 934 -23.11 21.04 -19.32
CA LEU A 934 -23.92 21.60 -20.40
C LEU A 934 -23.45 23.03 -20.68
N LEU A 935 -23.06 23.28 -21.92
CA LEU A 935 -22.49 24.54 -22.37
C LEU A 935 -23.31 25.12 -23.51
N GLY A 936 -23.67 26.40 -23.40
CA GLY A 936 -24.34 27.17 -24.46
C GLY A 936 -23.47 28.33 -24.94
N ILE A 937 -23.37 28.51 -26.26
CA ILE A 937 -22.51 29.52 -26.90
C ILE A 937 -23.28 30.28 -27.99
N LYS A 938 -23.19 31.62 -27.96
CA LYS A 938 -23.63 32.51 -29.04
C LYS A 938 -22.38 33.12 -29.68
N VAL A 939 -22.18 32.86 -30.96
CA VAL A 939 -21.00 33.33 -31.70
C VAL A 939 -21.16 34.77 -32.18
#